data_AF-A0A2R4FEU7-F1
#
_entry.id   AF-A0A2R4FEU7-F1
#
_cell.length_a   1.000
_cell.length_b   1.000
_cell.length_c   1.000
_cell.angle_alpha   90.00
_cell.angle_beta   90.00
_cell.angle_gamma   90.00
#
_symmetry.space_group_name_H-M   'P 1'
#
loop_
_entity.id
_entity.type
_entity.pdbx_description
1 polymer ?
#
loop_
_entity_poly.entity_id
_entity_poly.type
_entity_poly.pdbx_seq_one_letter_code
_entity_poly.pdbx_strand_id
1 'polypeptide(L)'
;MPTNDSSYDREAVRRVLDQAAAEGRSSLTAPEGRLVVEAYGIATPGEGLAGSAEEAVALAERIGLPVVLKIVSPDILHKTEAGGVLVGLRTAEEVASGYDTILGNARAYRADAKIVGVQVQQQLDSGHEVIVGTVTDPTFGKVVAFGLGGVLVEVLKDVQFRLAPTDTETALSMIDGIAAAEILRGVRGAEPANREVLADLVVRLSNLVTDFPELAEVDLNPVLATAAGATAVDVRILVDPAAAVQPERFTDEEILASMNRIMRPASVAVIGASAEAGKIGNSVMKNLVNGGYQGEIYPINPKASEILDRKAFRSIADVPGPVDVAVFAIPAKFVPQALAEVGAKGVAGAILIPSGFGETGNHELQAEVVRVAREHGVRILGPNIYGYYYTPENLSATFCTPYDVKGGVALSSQSGGIGMAILGFSRAAKMGVSAIVGVGNKADIDEDDLLTFFESDPNTQLIAMHLEDLKDGRSFADTARRVSKTKPVVVLKAGRTDQGARAASSHTGALAGNDKVYDDILRSNGVIRAPGLNDLLEYARGIPLLPTPQGENVVIITGAGGSGVLLSDACVDNKLTLMEIPPDLDEAFRAFIPPFGAAGNPVDITGGEPPSTYRNTIALGLSDPRIHSLILGYWHTIVTPPMVFAELVVDVVEEFRAKGIHKPVVASLAGDVEVEEASEHLYRHGIVAYPYTTEKPVAVLGAKYRWARSAGLLGGQPDGR
;
A
#
# COMPACT_ATOMS: atom_id res chain seq x y z
N MET A 1 11.15 4.68 18.12
CA MET A 1 11.34 5.33 19.44
C MET A 1 10.95 6.79 19.28
N PRO A 2 10.14 7.39 20.17
CA PRO A 2 9.87 8.82 20.11
C PRO A 2 11.21 9.55 20.29
N THR A 3 11.57 10.36 19.30
CA THR A 3 12.68 11.29 19.41
C THR A 3 12.33 12.29 20.50
N ASN A 4 12.92 12.09 21.67
CA ASN A 4 12.71 12.95 22.83
C ASN A 4 13.48 14.25 22.60
N ASP A 5 13.00 15.08 21.66
CA ASP A 5 13.49 16.43 21.51
C ASP A 5 12.97 17.24 22.70
N SER A 6 13.89 17.71 23.55
CA SER A 6 13.58 18.44 24.79
C SER A 6 13.06 19.87 24.53
N SER A 7 12.66 20.18 23.29
CA SER A 7 12.31 21.50 22.79
C SER A 7 10.80 21.78 22.79
N TYR A 8 9.93 20.76 22.86
CA TYR A 8 8.47 20.92 22.80
C TYR A 8 7.82 21.16 24.18
N ASP A 9 6.88 22.10 24.26
CA ASP A 9 6.09 22.39 25.47
C ASP A 9 4.86 21.47 25.57
N ARG A 10 5.11 20.20 25.89
CA ARG A 10 4.05 19.19 26.05
C ARG A 10 3.07 19.52 27.18
N GLU A 11 3.51 20.23 28.21
CA GLU A 11 2.65 20.61 29.34
C GLU A 11 1.64 21.69 28.94
N ALA A 12 2.00 22.64 28.07
CA ALA A 12 1.05 23.59 27.50
C ALA A 12 -0.04 22.88 26.69
N VAL A 13 0.33 21.93 25.81
CA VAL A 13 -0.65 21.16 25.03
C VAL A 13 -1.58 20.36 25.93
N ARG A 14 -1.02 19.63 26.91
CA ARG A 14 -1.81 18.82 27.86
C ARG A 14 -2.85 19.65 28.61
N ARG A 15 -2.48 20.83 29.11
CA ARG A 15 -3.41 21.75 29.80
C ARG A 15 -4.59 22.16 28.92
N VAL A 16 -4.34 22.46 27.65
CA VAL A 16 -5.41 22.83 26.70
C VAL A 16 -6.35 21.64 26.45
N LEU A 17 -5.80 20.45 26.24
CA LEU A 17 -6.60 19.24 26.00
C LEU A 17 -7.42 18.83 27.23
N ASP A 18 -6.82 18.86 28.42
CA ASP A 18 -7.51 18.53 29.67
C ASP A 18 -8.68 19.50 29.94
N GLN A 19 -8.49 20.79 29.64
CA GLN A 19 -9.57 21.78 29.73
C GLN A 19 -10.70 21.49 28.74
N ALA A 20 -10.36 21.21 27.48
CA ALA A 20 -11.36 20.87 26.46
C ALA A 20 -12.13 19.59 26.81
N ALA A 21 -11.44 18.58 27.32
CA ALA A 21 -12.05 17.33 27.77
C ALA A 21 -12.95 17.53 28.99
N ALA A 22 -12.52 18.31 29.98
CA ALA A 22 -13.34 18.63 31.17
C ALA A 22 -14.63 19.39 30.81
N GLU A 23 -14.59 20.18 29.73
CA GLU A 23 -15.76 20.88 29.18
C GLU A 23 -16.58 20.05 28.19
N GLY A 24 -16.17 18.79 27.91
CA GLY A 24 -16.86 17.89 26.98
C GLY A 24 -16.82 18.36 25.52
N ARG A 25 -15.81 19.14 25.12
CA ARG A 25 -15.67 19.66 23.77
C ARG A 25 -14.95 18.66 22.84
N SER A 26 -15.37 18.64 21.58
CA SER A 26 -14.75 17.86 20.50
C SER A 26 -13.92 18.71 19.52
N SER A 27 -13.72 19.99 19.83
CA SER A 27 -12.89 20.91 19.07
C SER A 27 -12.24 21.97 19.95
N LEU A 28 -11.08 22.44 19.50
CA LEU A 28 -10.40 23.58 20.11
C LEU A 28 -10.83 24.89 19.45
N THR A 29 -10.85 25.96 20.24
CA THR A 29 -11.00 27.32 19.72
C THR A 29 -9.73 27.76 18.99
N ALA A 30 -9.80 28.79 18.13
CA ALA A 30 -8.64 29.27 17.39
C ALA A 30 -7.44 29.66 18.30
N PRO A 31 -7.62 30.38 19.43
CA PRO A 31 -6.51 30.68 20.33
C PRO A 31 -5.89 29.44 20.97
N GLU A 32 -6.71 28.44 21.34
CA GLU A 32 -6.25 27.17 21.89
C GLU A 32 -5.47 26.36 20.83
N GLY A 33 -5.98 26.28 19.61
CA GLY A 33 -5.32 25.58 18.50
C GLY A 33 -3.95 26.18 18.18
N ARG A 34 -3.84 27.51 18.20
CA ARG A 34 -2.56 28.22 18.05
C ARG A 34 -1.57 27.83 19.16
N LEU A 35 -1.98 27.92 20.43
CA LEU A 35 -1.12 27.54 21.56
C LEU A 35 -0.60 26.11 21.42
N VAL A 36 -1.43 25.20 20.93
CA VAL A 36 -1.05 23.80 20.71
C VAL A 36 0.03 23.64 19.64
N VAL A 37 -0.11 24.29 18.49
CA VAL A 37 0.88 24.16 17.41
C VAL A 37 2.17 24.95 17.69
N GLU A 38 2.07 26.11 18.34
CA GLU A 38 3.23 26.92 18.75
C GLU A 38 4.08 26.22 19.81
N ALA A 39 3.47 25.41 20.68
CA ALA A 39 4.19 24.56 21.64
C ALA A 39 5.12 23.53 20.97
N TYR A 40 4.88 23.21 19.70
CA TYR A 40 5.75 22.38 18.86
C TYR A 40 6.62 23.20 17.90
N GLY A 41 6.62 24.52 18.04
CA GLY A 41 7.39 25.46 17.23
C GLY A 41 6.88 25.66 15.81
N ILE A 42 5.60 25.37 15.55
CA ILE A 42 4.95 25.70 14.28
C ILE A 42 4.55 27.17 14.33
N ALA A 43 5.10 27.97 13.43
CA ALA A 43 4.86 29.41 13.39
C ALA A 43 3.43 29.74 12.96
N THR A 44 2.80 30.69 13.65
CA THR A 44 1.50 31.27 13.29
C THR A 44 1.62 32.79 13.21
N PRO A 45 0.77 33.49 12.46
CA PRO A 45 0.83 34.95 12.37
C PRO A 45 0.51 35.57 13.74
N GLY A 46 1.19 36.68 14.06
CA GLY A 46 0.85 37.45 15.25
C GLY A 46 -0.61 37.91 15.18
N GLU A 47 -1.39 37.65 16.23
CA GLU A 47 -2.81 38.05 16.25
C GLU A 47 -3.34 38.37 17.66
N GLY A 48 -4.45 39.10 17.70
CA GLY A 48 -5.25 39.32 18.90
C GLY A 48 -6.69 39.71 18.56
N LEU A 49 -7.59 39.57 19.54
CA LEU A 49 -8.98 40.00 19.40
C LEU A 49 -9.14 41.37 20.07
N ALA A 50 -9.62 42.35 19.30
CA ALA A 50 -9.93 43.68 19.79
C ALA A 50 -11.43 43.82 20.06
N GLY A 51 -11.76 44.36 21.24
CA GLY A 51 -13.11 44.81 21.61
C GLY A 51 -13.37 46.29 21.31
N SER A 52 -12.32 47.07 21.00
CA SER A 52 -12.42 48.47 20.57
C SER A 52 -11.39 48.84 19.49
N ALA A 53 -11.57 50.00 18.86
CA ALA A 53 -10.61 50.52 17.90
C ALA A 53 -9.24 50.79 18.54
N GLU A 54 -9.21 51.28 19.79
CA GLU A 54 -7.96 51.52 20.54
C GLU A 54 -7.21 50.21 20.81
N GLU A 55 -7.93 49.15 21.21
CA GLU A 55 -7.34 47.83 21.37
C GLU A 55 -6.82 47.27 20.05
N ALA A 56 -7.53 47.52 18.93
CA ALA A 56 -7.11 47.08 17.61
C ALA A 56 -5.79 47.74 17.18
N VAL A 57 -5.64 49.05 17.44
CA VAL A 57 -4.40 49.79 17.20
C VAL A 57 -3.27 49.27 18.09
N ALA A 58 -3.51 49.10 19.39
CA ALA A 58 -2.49 48.59 20.31
C ALA A 58 -2.01 47.17 19.92
N LEU A 59 -2.92 46.32 19.46
CA LEU A 59 -2.59 45.01 18.90
C LEU A 59 -1.78 45.13 17.62
N ALA A 60 -2.17 46.00 16.69
CA ALA A 60 -1.47 46.21 15.42
C ALA A 60 -0.04 46.74 15.61
N GLU A 61 0.17 47.66 16.54
CA GLU A 61 1.50 48.17 16.88
C GLU A 61 2.39 47.10 17.52
N ARG A 62 1.80 46.22 18.36
CA ARG A 62 2.50 45.09 18.96
C ARG A 62 2.86 44.00 17.94
N ILE A 63 1.95 43.73 17.00
CA ILE A 63 2.13 42.71 15.95
C ILE A 63 3.10 43.20 14.86
N GLY A 64 3.06 44.50 14.55
CA GLY A 64 3.76 45.10 13.42
C GLY A 64 2.85 45.24 12.20
N LEU A 65 2.95 46.40 11.54
CA LEU A 65 2.19 46.74 10.32
C LEU A 65 2.93 46.23 9.07
N PRO A 66 2.22 45.84 7.98
CA PRO A 66 0.77 45.90 7.82
C PRO A 66 0.00 44.77 8.54
N VAL A 67 -1.26 45.04 8.86
CA VAL A 67 -2.18 44.06 9.47
C VAL A 67 -3.46 43.87 8.65
N VAL A 68 -4.12 42.76 8.91
CA VAL A 68 -5.45 42.40 8.42
C VAL A 68 -6.44 42.47 9.59
N LEU A 69 -7.60 43.05 9.35
CA LEU A 69 -8.73 43.00 10.29
C LEU A 69 -9.79 42.02 9.79
N LYS A 70 -10.28 41.14 10.67
CA LYS A 70 -11.32 40.15 10.35
C LYS A 70 -12.43 40.17 11.42
N ILE A 71 -13.69 40.18 11.02
CA ILE A 71 -14.83 40.09 11.95
C ILE A 71 -14.85 38.70 12.63
N VAL A 72 -15.13 38.70 13.93
CA VAL A 72 -15.36 37.47 14.71
C VAL A 72 -16.81 37.47 15.20
N SER A 73 -17.65 36.66 14.56
CA SER A 73 -19.06 36.49 14.92
C SER A 73 -19.54 35.08 14.57
N PRO A 74 -20.21 34.35 15.49
CA PRO A 74 -20.86 33.08 15.16
C PRO A 74 -22.02 33.23 14.15
N ASP A 75 -22.55 34.44 14.00
CA ASP A 75 -23.71 34.72 13.15
C ASP A 75 -23.35 35.18 11.73
N ILE A 76 -22.06 35.39 11.44
CA ILE A 76 -21.53 35.84 10.15
C ILE A 76 -20.44 34.87 9.67
N LEU A 77 -20.87 33.82 8.97
CA LEU A 77 -19.98 32.75 8.47
C LEU A 77 -19.19 33.18 7.23
N HIS A 78 -19.83 33.86 6.26
CA HIS A 78 -19.20 34.36 5.03
C HIS A 78 -18.63 35.77 5.22
N LYS A 79 -17.55 35.88 6.00
CA LYS A 79 -16.95 37.15 6.45
C LYS A 79 -16.62 38.12 5.32
N THR A 80 -16.08 37.62 4.21
CA THR A 80 -15.71 38.45 3.06
C THR A 80 -16.92 39.08 2.38
N GLU A 81 -18.03 38.34 2.24
CA GLU A 81 -19.28 38.85 1.65
C GLU A 81 -19.93 39.90 2.54
N ALA A 82 -19.79 39.75 3.85
CA ALA A 82 -20.23 40.73 4.84
C ALA A 82 -19.31 41.97 4.91
N GLY A 83 -18.31 42.11 4.04
CA GLY A 83 -17.31 43.18 4.12
C GLY A 83 -16.51 43.17 5.43
N GLY A 84 -16.45 42.01 6.09
CA GLY A 84 -15.86 41.80 7.40
C GLY A 84 -14.38 41.46 7.36
N VAL A 85 -13.68 41.71 6.25
CA VAL A 85 -12.23 41.51 6.10
C VAL A 85 -11.62 42.73 5.43
N LEU A 86 -10.63 43.35 6.07
CA LEU A 86 -9.84 44.46 5.51
C LEU A 86 -8.37 44.08 5.55
N VAL A 87 -7.69 44.14 4.40
CA VAL A 87 -6.26 43.84 4.24
C VAL A 87 -5.49 45.11 3.91
N GLY A 88 -4.18 45.10 4.14
CA GLY A 88 -3.29 46.18 3.69
C GLY A 88 -3.25 47.40 4.61
N LEU A 89 -3.65 47.27 5.87
CA LEU A 89 -3.68 48.40 6.81
C LEU A 89 -2.27 48.65 7.33
N ARG A 90 -1.71 49.81 6.97
CA ARG A 90 -0.30 50.19 7.17
C ARG A 90 -0.11 51.28 8.22
N THR A 91 -1.18 51.85 8.76
CA THR A 91 -1.11 52.90 9.80
C THR A 91 -2.12 52.64 10.91
N ALA A 92 -1.87 53.21 12.10
CA ALA A 92 -2.81 53.16 13.22
C ALA A 92 -4.18 53.76 12.88
N GLU A 93 -4.21 54.83 12.08
CA GLU A 93 -5.45 55.49 11.64
C GLU A 93 -6.26 54.59 10.70
N GLU A 94 -5.59 53.88 9.77
CA GLU A 94 -6.22 52.88 8.91
C GLU A 94 -6.79 51.71 9.71
N VAL A 95 -6.10 51.28 10.77
CA VAL A 95 -6.57 50.21 11.68
C VAL A 95 -7.80 50.66 12.48
N ALA A 96 -7.78 51.83 13.09
CA ALA A 96 -8.90 52.35 13.87
C ALA A 96 -10.16 52.53 12.99
N SER A 97 -9.99 53.17 11.82
CA SER A 97 -11.07 53.34 10.84
C SER A 97 -11.57 52.00 10.29
N GLY A 98 -10.65 51.06 10.05
CA GLY A 98 -10.98 49.71 9.59
C GLY A 98 -11.80 48.93 10.60
N TYR A 99 -11.52 49.08 11.90
CA TYR A 99 -12.30 48.45 12.98
C TYR A 99 -13.77 48.89 12.94
N ASP A 100 -14.01 50.20 12.91
CA ASP A 100 -15.36 50.76 12.84
C ASP A 100 -16.07 50.37 11.53
N THR A 101 -15.34 50.34 10.42
CA THR A 101 -15.84 49.90 9.11
C THR A 101 -16.33 48.46 9.16
N ILE A 102 -15.54 47.54 9.72
CA ILE A 102 -15.93 46.13 9.84
C ILE A 102 -17.17 45.95 10.72
N LEU A 103 -17.26 46.67 11.85
CA LEU A 103 -18.45 46.62 12.71
C LEU A 103 -19.69 47.17 12.01
N GLY A 104 -19.53 48.27 11.25
CA GLY A 104 -20.58 48.85 10.42
C GLY A 104 -21.08 47.86 9.37
N ASN A 105 -20.16 47.24 8.63
CA ASN A 105 -20.47 46.25 7.60
C ASN A 105 -21.17 45.01 8.20
N ALA A 106 -20.67 44.49 9.31
CA ALA A 106 -21.24 43.35 10.00
C ALA A 106 -22.70 43.60 10.43
N ARG A 107 -22.98 44.76 11.04
CA ARG A 107 -24.35 45.14 11.46
C ARG A 107 -25.27 45.45 10.27
N ALA A 108 -24.73 45.98 9.18
CA ALA A 108 -25.50 46.20 7.95
C ALA A 108 -25.86 44.88 7.26
N TYR A 109 -24.94 43.91 7.27
CA TYR A 109 -25.17 42.57 6.75
C TYR A 109 -26.17 41.79 7.62
N ARG A 110 -26.06 41.90 8.94
CA ARG A 110 -26.97 41.25 9.89
C ARG A 110 -27.08 42.05 11.20
N ALA A 111 -28.18 42.77 11.36
CA ALA A 111 -28.38 43.73 12.46
C ALA A 111 -28.42 43.09 13.86
N ASP A 112 -28.86 41.83 13.96
CA ASP A 112 -28.97 41.07 15.21
C ASP A 112 -27.76 40.15 15.46
N ALA A 113 -26.72 40.21 14.63
CA ALA A 113 -25.54 39.35 14.78
C ALA A 113 -24.82 39.62 16.10
N LYS A 114 -24.51 38.55 16.83
CA LYS A 114 -23.61 38.60 17.97
C LYS A 114 -22.18 38.80 17.46
N ILE A 115 -21.62 39.98 17.68
CA ILE A 115 -20.22 40.27 17.36
C ILE A 115 -19.38 40.04 18.61
N VAL A 116 -18.37 39.18 18.51
CA VAL A 116 -17.43 38.88 19.59
C VAL A 116 -16.30 39.92 19.61
N GLY A 117 -15.90 40.42 18.44
CA GLY A 117 -14.89 41.47 18.28
C GLY A 117 -14.33 41.50 16.85
N VAL A 118 -13.19 42.18 16.67
CA VAL A 118 -12.42 42.17 15.41
C VAL A 118 -11.05 41.58 15.68
N GLN A 119 -10.69 40.53 14.94
CA GLN A 119 -9.36 39.93 14.96
C GLN A 119 -8.40 40.85 14.21
N VAL A 120 -7.33 41.26 14.89
CA VAL A 120 -6.16 41.91 14.29
C VAL A 120 -5.12 40.83 14.05
N GLN A 121 -4.71 40.64 12.80
CA GLN A 121 -3.76 39.60 12.41
C GLN A 121 -2.64 40.20 11.56
N GLN A 122 -1.41 39.73 11.75
CA GLN A 122 -0.27 40.08 10.91
C GLN A 122 -0.60 39.81 9.45
N GLN A 123 -0.34 40.76 8.57
CA GLN A 123 -0.40 40.50 7.15
C GLN A 123 0.90 39.81 6.72
N LEU A 124 0.77 38.63 6.14
CA LEU A 124 1.89 37.89 5.57
C LEU A 124 2.11 38.31 4.11
N ASP A 125 3.36 38.25 3.66
CA ASP A 125 3.73 38.50 2.27
C ASP A 125 3.20 37.42 1.32
N SER A 126 3.32 37.65 0.01
CA SER A 126 3.00 36.61 -0.97
C SER A 126 3.96 35.41 -0.85
N GLY A 127 3.41 34.21 -0.79
CA GLY A 127 4.15 32.95 -0.78
C GLY A 127 3.32 31.83 -1.41
N HIS A 128 3.89 30.63 -1.46
CA HIS A 128 3.17 29.45 -1.93
C HIS A 128 2.22 28.97 -0.84
N GLU A 129 0.93 28.87 -1.14
CA GLU A 129 -0.05 28.27 -0.24
C GLU A 129 0.07 26.75 -0.32
N VAL A 130 0.26 26.10 0.82
CA VAL A 130 0.26 24.63 0.99
C VAL A 130 -0.72 24.25 2.10
N ILE A 131 -1.09 22.98 2.16
CA ILE A 131 -1.84 22.39 3.26
C ILE A 131 -0.95 21.39 3.95
N VAL A 132 -0.91 21.47 5.28
CA VAL A 132 -0.28 20.45 6.12
C VAL A 132 -1.27 20.07 7.19
N GLY A 133 -1.57 18.79 7.31
CA GLY A 133 -2.60 18.34 8.23
C GLY A 133 -2.36 16.94 8.74
N THR A 134 -3.19 16.52 9.67
CA THR A 134 -3.22 15.16 10.21
C THR A 134 -4.64 14.72 10.40
N VAL A 135 -4.87 13.42 10.21
CA VAL A 135 -6.15 12.78 10.45
C VAL A 135 -5.91 11.44 11.12
N THR A 136 -6.86 11.03 11.96
CA THR A 136 -6.91 9.66 12.49
C THR A 136 -7.66 8.79 11.50
N ASP A 137 -6.91 8.06 10.67
CA ASP A 137 -7.47 7.07 9.76
C ASP A 137 -7.87 5.80 10.54
N PRO A 138 -9.07 5.23 10.29
CA PRO A 138 -9.56 4.07 11.04
C PRO A 138 -8.76 2.79 10.78
N THR A 139 -8.00 2.71 9.69
CA THR A 139 -7.12 1.57 9.36
C THR A 139 -5.69 1.80 9.86
N PHE A 140 -5.13 2.98 9.61
CA PHE A 140 -3.70 3.26 9.78
C PHE A 140 -3.35 4.07 11.04
N GLY A 141 -4.36 4.56 11.76
CA GLY A 141 -4.19 5.46 12.89
C GLY A 141 -3.78 6.85 12.42
N LYS A 142 -2.83 7.49 13.12
CA LYS A 142 -2.40 8.85 12.78
C LYS A 142 -1.66 8.90 11.44
N VAL A 143 -2.19 9.70 10.52
CA VAL A 143 -1.64 9.94 9.19
C VAL A 143 -1.40 11.44 9.02
N VAL A 144 -0.24 11.81 8.50
CA VAL A 144 0.11 13.19 8.10
C VAL A 144 -0.17 13.37 6.62
N ALA A 145 -0.69 14.53 6.26
CA ALA A 145 -1.01 14.96 4.91
C ALA A 145 -0.20 16.20 4.53
N PHE A 146 0.30 16.24 3.29
CA PHE A 146 0.93 17.42 2.68
C PHE A 146 0.39 17.61 1.26
N GLY A 147 0.01 18.82 0.89
CA GLY A 147 -0.49 19.13 -0.46
C GLY A 147 -0.37 20.60 -0.83
N LEU A 148 -0.63 20.92 -2.09
CA LEU A 148 -0.73 22.32 -2.53
C LEU A 148 -2.03 22.94 -2.00
N GLY A 149 -1.98 24.18 -1.50
CA GLY A 149 -3.07 24.92 -0.87
C GLY A 149 -3.81 25.90 -1.81
N GLY A 150 -4.81 26.58 -1.26
CA GLY A 150 -5.61 27.60 -1.96
C GLY A 150 -6.84 27.06 -2.72
N VAL A 151 -7.43 27.89 -3.59
CA VAL A 151 -8.68 27.59 -4.33
C VAL A 151 -8.57 26.32 -5.21
N LEU A 152 -7.34 25.90 -5.55
CA LEU A 152 -7.07 24.73 -6.38
C LEU A 152 -7.19 23.40 -5.63
N VAL A 153 -7.23 23.40 -4.29
CA VAL A 153 -7.27 22.19 -3.43
C VAL A 153 -8.50 21.35 -3.69
N GLU A 154 -9.68 21.98 -3.74
CA GLU A 154 -10.96 21.28 -3.92
C GLU A 154 -11.06 20.61 -5.30
N VAL A 155 -10.30 21.13 -6.28
CA VAL A 155 -10.33 20.69 -7.69
C VAL A 155 -9.25 19.66 -8.00
N LEU A 156 -8.01 19.84 -7.51
CA LEU A 156 -6.87 19.02 -7.91
C LEU A 156 -6.62 17.79 -7.03
N LYS A 157 -7.04 17.82 -5.75
CA LYS A 157 -6.81 16.72 -4.78
C LYS A 157 -5.35 16.22 -4.72
N ASP A 158 -4.39 17.11 -4.95
CA ASP A 158 -2.95 16.81 -4.98
C ASP A 158 -2.35 16.80 -3.57
N VAL A 159 -2.54 15.68 -2.87
CA VAL A 159 -2.13 15.47 -1.48
C VAL A 159 -1.34 14.17 -1.37
N GLN A 160 -0.31 14.15 -0.54
CA GLN A 160 0.44 12.96 -0.14
C GLN A 160 0.17 12.63 1.32
N PHE A 161 0.05 11.35 1.65
CA PHE A 161 -0.16 10.83 3.00
C PHE A 161 1.00 9.96 3.48
N ARG A 162 1.35 10.05 4.77
CA ARG A 162 2.34 9.17 5.44
C ARG A 162 1.90 8.86 6.87
N LEU A 163 2.35 7.73 7.41
CA LEU A 163 2.11 7.40 8.81
C LEU A 163 2.85 8.39 9.73
N ALA A 164 2.20 8.79 10.83
CA ALA A 164 2.88 9.45 11.95
C ALA A 164 3.38 8.40 12.97
N PRO A 165 4.54 8.58 13.63
CA PRO A 165 5.51 9.64 13.40
C PRO A 165 6.22 9.46 12.05
N THR A 166 6.59 10.56 11.41
CA THR A 166 7.38 10.62 10.17
C THR A 166 8.74 11.27 10.43
N ASP A 167 9.72 11.00 9.56
CA ASP A 167 11.04 11.63 9.58
C ASP A 167 11.21 12.66 8.44
N THR A 168 12.33 13.39 8.46
CA THR A 168 12.66 14.44 7.47
C THR A 168 12.77 13.88 6.05
N GLU A 169 13.38 12.71 5.86
CA GLU A 169 13.50 12.07 4.54
C GLU A 169 12.11 11.76 3.96
N THR A 170 11.23 11.19 4.78
CA THR A 170 9.85 10.89 4.41
C THR A 170 9.05 12.16 4.14
N ALA A 171 9.24 13.22 4.93
CA ALA A 171 8.58 14.51 4.71
C ALA A 171 9.04 15.20 3.42
N LEU A 172 10.34 15.20 3.12
CA LEU A 172 10.89 15.68 1.84
C LEU A 172 10.31 14.89 0.66
N SER A 173 10.19 13.56 0.81
CA SER A 173 9.53 12.69 -0.16
C SER A 173 8.05 13.08 -0.40
N MET A 174 7.33 13.52 0.63
CA MET A 174 5.94 14.00 0.46
C MET A 174 5.91 15.29 -0.35
N ILE A 175 6.84 16.21 -0.07
CA ILE A 175 6.92 17.51 -0.75
C ILE A 175 7.30 17.34 -2.23
N ASP A 176 8.24 16.44 -2.55
CA ASP A 176 8.59 16.13 -3.94
C ASP A 176 7.54 15.28 -4.66
N GLY A 177 6.68 14.61 -3.89
CA GLY A 177 5.73 13.63 -4.40
C GLY A 177 4.40 14.22 -4.92
N ILE A 178 4.11 15.49 -4.65
CA ILE A 178 2.93 16.16 -5.20
C ILE A 178 3.11 16.42 -6.70
N ALA A 179 2.04 16.31 -7.49
CA ALA A 179 2.09 16.53 -8.93
C ALA A 179 2.56 17.96 -9.27
N ALA A 180 2.20 18.93 -8.43
CA ALA A 180 2.57 20.34 -8.59
C ALA A 180 3.89 20.74 -7.89
N ALA A 181 4.80 19.80 -7.60
CA ALA A 181 6.04 20.09 -6.86
C ALA A 181 6.90 21.18 -7.52
N GLU A 182 6.87 21.28 -8.86
CA GLU A 182 7.56 22.33 -9.61
C GLU A 182 7.10 23.75 -9.24
N ILE A 183 5.84 23.94 -8.79
CA ILE A 183 5.36 25.26 -8.33
C ILE A 183 6.15 25.70 -7.10
N LEU A 184 6.43 24.78 -6.17
CA LEU A 184 7.22 25.05 -4.97
C LEU A 184 8.69 25.36 -5.28
N ARG A 185 9.19 24.95 -6.45
CA ARG A 185 10.54 25.25 -6.95
C ARG A 185 10.65 26.63 -7.60
N GLY A 186 9.54 27.36 -7.69
CA GLY A 186 9.47 28.69 -8.28
C GLY A 186 9.13 28.65 -9.77
N VAL A 187 7.94 29.15 -10.12
CA VAL A 187 7.49 29.29 -11.51
C VAL A 187 7.15 30.75 -11.80
N ARG A 188 7.38 31.19 -13.05
CA ARG A 188 7.01 32.54 -13.53
C ARG A 188 7.62 33.69 -12.70
N GLY A 189 8.82 33.50 -12.16
CA GLY A 189 9.53 34.52 -11.37
C GLY A 189 9.15 34.57 -9.89
N ALA A 190 8.32 33.65 -9.41
CA ALA A 190 8.12 33.45 -7.97
C ALA A 190 9.36 32.82 -7.33
N GLU A 191 9.73 33.29 -6.14
CA GLU A 191 10.79 32.69 -5.32
C GLU A 191 10.41 31.26 -4.89
N PRO A 192 11.37 30.33 -4.81
CA PRO A 192 11.12 28.97 -4.34
C PRO A 192 10.73 28.94 -2.85
N ALA A 193 9.88 28.00 -2.48
CA ALA A 193 9.61 27.68 -1.08
C ALA A 193 10.80 26.95 -0.46
N ASN A 194 11.10 27.22 0.82
CA ASN A 194 12.11 26.48 1.54
C ASN A 194 11.60 25.08 1.92
N ARG A 195 12.08 24.08 1.17
CA ARG A 195 11.66 22.68 1.30
C ARG A 195 12.02 22.05 2.64
N GLU A 196 13.18 22.40 3.21
CA GLU A 196 13.62 21.88 4.50
C GLU A 196 12.73 22.39 5.63
N VAL A 197 12.32 23.66 5.57
CA VAL A 197 11.40 24.24 6.57
C VAL A 197 10.01 23.60 6.47
N LEU A 198 9.52 23.32 5.26
CA LEU A 198 8.28 22.57 5.08
C LEU A 198 8.38 21.14 5.64
N ALA A 199 9.50 20.46 5.41
CA ALA A 199 9.73 19.12 5.94
C ALA A 199 9.77 19.12 7.48
N ASP A 200 10.45 20.10 8.09
CA ASP A 200 10.48 20.29 9.53
C ASP A 200 9.08 20.55 10.13
N LEU A 201 8.26 21.37 9.46
CA LEU A 201 6.86 21.60 9.87
C LEU A 201 6.04 20.30 9.85
N VAL A 202 6.16 19.50 8.78
CA VAL A 202 5.50 18.18 8.67
C VAL A 202 5.93 17.25 9.80
N VAL A 203 7.23 17.19 10.12
CA VAL A 203 7.78 16.36 11.22
C VAL A 203 7.26 16.84 12.58
N ARG A 204 7.27 18.14 12.85
CA ARG A 204 6.73 18.72 14.11
C ARG A 204 5.26 18.37 14.30
N LEU A 205 4.46 18.53 13.25
CA LEU A 205 3.04 18.20 13.31
C LEU A 205 2.83 16.69 13.54
N SER A 206 3.65 15.86 12.90
CA SER A 206 3.66 14.41 13.11
C SER A 206 3.97 14.02 14.55
N ASN A 207 4.96 14.67 15.17
CA ASN A 207 5.32 14.47 16.57
C ASN A 207 4.19 14.91 17.51
N LEU A 208 3.54 16.04 17.22
CA LEU A 208 2.40 16.54 18.01
C LEU A 208 1.28 15.48 18.10
N VAL A 209 0.82 14.94 16.97
CA VAL A 209 -0.27 13.93 17.00
C VAL A 209 0.16 12.55 17.48
N THR A 210 1.47 12.28 17.51
CA THR A 210 2.03 11.06 18.10
C THR A 210 2.03 11.16 19.63
N ASP A 211 2.39 12.32 20.18
CA ASP A 211 2.45 12.56 21.62
C ASP A 211 1.05 12.71 22.25
N PHE A 212 0.04 13.10 21.46
CA PHE A 212 -1.34 13.34 21.91
C PHE A 212 -2.36 12.57 21.04
N PRO A 213 -2.63 11.29 21.35
CA PRO A 213 -3.60 10.46 20.62
C PRO A 213 -5.02 11.03 20.54
N GLU A 214 -5.40 11.89 21.48
CA GLU A 214 -6.70 12.57 21.55
C GLU A 214 -6.92 13.58 20.41
N LEU A 215 -5.85 14.01 19.72
CA LEU A 215 -5.94 14.91 18.57
C LEU A 215 -6.47 14.15 17.35
N ALA A 216 -7.77 14.20 17.10
CA ALA A 216 -8.42 13.46 16.01
C ALA A 216 -8.00 13.98 14.63
N GLU A 217 -7.93 15.31 14.49
CA GLU A 217 -7.57 16.02 13.27
C GLU A 217 -6.85 17.33 13.63
N VAL A 218 -5.77 17.65 12.91
CA VAL A 218 -5.13 18.97 12.95
C VAL A 218 -4.97 19.43 11.51
N ASP A 219 -5.59 20.53 11.14
CA ASP A 219 -5.56 21.10 9.80
C ASP A 219 -4.90 22.49 9.84
N LEU A 220 -3.78 22.62 9.10
CA LEU A 220 -3.07 23.87 8.88
C LEU A 220 -3.33 24.30 7.44
N ASN A 221 -4.33 25.16 7.25
CA ASN A 221 -4.83 25.50 5.92
C ASN A 221 -5.34 26.95 5.83
N PRO A 222 -4.63 27.85 5.10
CA PRO A 222 -3.37 27.58 4.40
C PRO A 222 -2.15 27.66 5.33
N VAL A 223 -1.08 26.96 4.96
CA VAL A 223 0.29 27.27 5.36
C VAL A 223 0.91 28.09 4.25
N LEU A 224 1.45 29.26 4.58
CA LEU A 224 2.16 30.10 3.64
C LEU A 224 3.65 29.78 3.67
N ALA A 225 4.18 29.29 2.55
CA ALA A 225 5.57 28.89 2.38
C ALA A 225 6.36 29.90 1.54
N THR A 226 7.50 30.34 2.06
CA THR A 226 8.42 31.29 1.42
C THR A 226 9.85 30.76 1.46
N ALA A 227 10.80 31.47 0.84
CA ALA A 227 12.22 31.17 0.99
C ALA A 227 12.72 31.35 2.45
N ALA A 228 12.06 32.22 3.23
CA ALA A 228 12.45 32.54 4.60
C ALA A 228 11.83 31.61 5.66
N GLY A 229 10.66 31.03 5.38
CA GLY A 229 9.99 30.14 6.33
C GLY A 229 8.58 29.71 5.90
N ALA A 230 7.92 28.97 6.79
CA ALA A 230 6.53 28.51 6.62
C ALA A 230 5.69 28.93 7.84
N THR A 231 4.52 29.52 7.60
CA THR A 231 3.62 30.02 8.65
C THR A 231 2.21 29.46 8.45
N ALA A 232 1.64 28.79 9.46
CA ALA A 232 0.25 28.33 9.44
C ALA A 232 -0.68 29.52 9.67
N VAL A 233 -1.42 29.91 8.63
CA VAL A 233 -2.30 31.10 8.65
C VAL A 233 -3.55 30.85 9.47
N ASP A 234 -4.13 29.67 9.30
CA ASP A 234 -5.30 29.20 10.04
C ASP A 234 -5.03 27.78 10.57
N VAL A 235 -5.49 27.55 11.80
CA VAL A 235 -5.31 26.30 12.54
C VAL A 235 -6.67 25.81 13.01
N ARG A 236 -7.02 24.58 12.66
CA ARG A 236 -8.22 23.90 13.14
C ARG A 236 -7.83 22.57 13.78
N ILE A 237 -8.33 22.32 14.98
CA ILE A 237 -8.07 21.08 15.72
C ILE A 237 -9.38 20.46 16.20
N LEU A 238 -9.58 19.20 15.84
CA LEU A 238 -10.62 18.34 16.40
C LEU A 238 -10.00 17.39 17.42
N VAL A 239 -10.73 17.14 18.50
CA VAL A 239 -10.32 16.23 19.56
C VAL A 239 -11.35 15.14 19.74
N ASP A 240 -10.86 13.92 19.94
CA ASP A 240 -11.65 12.76 20.33
C ASP A 240 -11.09 12.22 21.65
N PRO A 241 -11.72 12.55 22.80
CA PRO A 241 -11.30 12.04 24.11
C PRO A 241 -11.41 10.51 24.22
N ALA A 242 -12.14 9.86 23.32
CA ALA A 242 -12.25 8.41 23.25
C ALA A 242 -11.19 7.78 22.31
N ALA A 243 -10.24 8.57 21.78
CA ALA A 243 -9.29 8.13 20.78
C ALA A 243 -8.40 6.97 21.26
N ALA A 244 -8.77 5.81 20.70
CA ALA A 244 -8.04 4.57 20.43
C ALA A 244 -7.45 3.77 21.61
N VAL A 245 -8.22 2.74 22.00
CA VAL A 245 -7.67 1.43 22.36
C VAL A 245 -6.84 0.94 21.17
N GLN A 246 -5.53 0.76 21.35
CA GLN A 246 -4.72 0.13 20.31
C GLN A 246 -5.12 -1.35 20.16
N PRO A 247 -5.18 -1.88 18.93
CA PRO A 247 -5.33 -3.31 18.74
C PRO A 247 -4.18 -4.04 19.46
N GLU A 248 -4.51 -5.19 20.03
CA GLU A 248 -3.50 -6.08 20.61
C GLU A 248 -2.63 -6.63 19.49
N ARG A 249 -1.31 -6.52 19.63
CA ARG A 249 -0.33 -6.94 18.63
C ARG A 249 0.52 -8.06 19.18
N PHE A 250 0.79 -9.05 18.34
CA PHE A 250 1.75 -10.10 18.63
C PHE A 250 3.15 -9.67 18.18
N THR A 251 4.16 -10.11 18.90
CA THR A 251 5.55 -9.95 18.49
C THR A 251 5.90 -10.92 17.35
N ASP A 252 6.90 -10.58 16.54
CA ASP A 252 7.40 -11.45 15.47
C ASP A 252 7.71 -12.88 15.98
N GLU A 253 8.24 -13.02 17.21
CA GLU A 253 8.51 -14.32 17.83
C GLU A 253 7.23 -15.14 18.11
N GLU A 254 6.18 -14.51 18.64
CA GLU A 254 4.89 -15.16 18.90
C GLU A 254 4.17 -15.54 17.61
N ILE A 255 4.22 -14.65 16.61
CA ILE A 255 3.71 -14.90 15.26
C ILE A 255 4.43 -16.12 14.68
N LEU A 256 5.76 -16.13 14.65
CA LEU A 256 6.52 -17.24 14.06
C LEU A 256 6.32 -18.55 14.84
N ALA A 257 6.23 -18.51 16.17
CA ALA A 257 6.00 -19.71 16.98
C ALA A 257 4.67 -20.39 16.61
N SER A 258 3.60 -19.60 16.45
CA SER A 258 2.28 -20.12 16.09
C SER A 258 2.17 -20.47 14.60
N MET A 259 2.61 -19.58 13.72
CA MET A 259 2.53 -19.78 12.26
C MET A 259 3.38 -20.95 11.77
N ASN A 260 4.53 -21.24 12.39
CA ASN A 260 5.30 -22.43 12.04
C ASN A 260 4.54 -23.73 12.34
N ARG A 261 3.82 -23.80 13.47
CA ARG A 261 2.97 -24.97 13.79
C ARG A 261 1.75 -25.06 12.88
N ILE A 262 1.24 -23.93 12.39
CA ILE A 262 0.12 -23.89 11.45
C ILE A 262 0.54 -24.33 10.06
N MET A 263 1.65 -23.80 9.55
CA MET A 263 2.08 -24.01 8.17
C MET A 263 2.88 -25.31 8.00
N ARG A 264 3.55 -25.79 9.06
CA ARG A 264 4.30 -27.05 9.09
C ARG A 264 3.78 -28.00 10.19
N PRO A 265 2.48 -28.35 10.19
CA PRO A 265 1.92 -29.20 11.23
C PRO A 265 2.46 -30.62 11.09
N ALA A 266 2.77 -31.28 12.20
CA ALA A 266 3.01 -32.72 12.23
C ALA A 266 1.69 -33.52 12.25
N SER A 267 0.60 -32.86 12.64
CA SER A 267 -0.73 -33.47 12.75
C SER A 267 -1.87 -32.50 12.52
N VAL A 268 -2.92 -32.97 11.83
CA VAL A 268 -4.12 -32.20 11.50
C VAL A 268 -5.37 -32.96 11.95
N ALA A 269 -6.20 -32.34 12.79
CA ALA A 269 -7.54 -32.81 13.10
C ALA A 269 -8.59 -32.14 12.20
N VAL A 270 -9.56 -32.90 11.70
CA VAL A 270 -10.69 -32.34 10.91
C VAL A 270 -11.98 -32.48 11.72
N ILE A 271 -12.41 -31.36 12.29
CA ILE A 271 -13.64 -31.24 13.07
C ILE A 271 -14.83 -31.17 12.11
N GLY A 272 -15.73 -32.15 12.18
CA GLY A 272 -16.79 -32.30 11.18
C GLY A 272 -16.35 -33.10 9.96
N ALA A 273 -15.33 -33.96 10.10
CA ALA A 273 -14.93 -34.90 9.07
C ALA A 273 -16.12 -35.77 8.59
N SER A 274 -16.14 -36.12 7.31
CA SER A 274 -17.22 -36.92 6.72
C SER A 274 -16.70 -37.87 5.64
N ALA A 275 -17.28 -39.06 5.55
CA ALA A 275 -17.08 -39.98 4.41
C ALA A 275 -18.01 -39.68 3.22
N GLU A 276 -19.09 -38.91 3.46
CA GLU A 276 -20.11 -38.59 2.46
C GLU A 276 -19.62 -37.53 1.47
N ALA A 277 -19.64 -37.88 0.18
CA ALA A 277 -19.25 -36.98 -0.90
C ALA A 277 -20.13 -35.71 -0.96
N GLY A 278 -19.53 -34.58 -1.31
CA GLY A 278 -20.21 -33.28 -1.40
C GLY A 278 -20.23 -32.49 -0.08
N LYS A 279 -19.93 -33.12 1.07
CA LYS A 279 -19.74 -32.38 2.33
C LYS A 279 -18.35 -31.75 2.40
N ILE A 280 -18.27 -30.52 2.92
CA ILE A 280 -17.00 -29.78 3.11
C ILE A 280 -15.95 -30.63 3.86
N GLY A 281 -16.35 -31.25 4.98
CA GLY A 281 -15.45 -32.10 5.76
C GLY A 281 -14.96 -33.34 5.01
N ASN A 282 -15.69 -33.82 3.98
CA ASN A 282 -15.19 -34.88 3.09
C ASN A 282 -14.15 -34.34 2.11
N SER A 283 -14.37 -33.15 1.54
CA SER A 283 -13.40 -32.52 0.63
C SER A 283 -12.07 -32.24 1.33
N VAL A 284 -12.10 -31.66 2.54
CA VAL A 284 -10.87 -31.43 3.33
C VAL A 284 -10.13 -32.75 3.60
N MET A 285 -10.84 -33.78 4.05
CA MET A 285 -10.24 -35.10 4.30
C MET A 285 -9.61 -35.70 3.02
N LYS A 286 -10.32 -35.64 1.88
CA LYS A 286 -9.79 -36.12 0.59
C LYS A 286 -8.57 -35.34 0.15
N ASN A 287 -8.56 -34.02 0.33
CA ASN A 287 -7.44 -33.18 -0.09
C ASN A 287 -6.18 -33.43 0.74
N LEU A 288 -6.33 -33.61 2.06
CA LEU A 288 -5.19 -33.99 2.91
C LEU A 288 -4.64 -35.37 2.52
N VAL A 289 -5.51 -36.37 2.33
CA VAL A 289 -5.10 -37.74 1.99
C VAL A 289 -4.52 -37.84 0.58
N ASN A 290 -5.25 -37.36 -0.43
CA ASN A 290 -4.87 -37.48 -1.83
C ASN A 290 -3.81 -36.45 -2.24
N GLY A 291 -3.71 -35.34 -1.52
CA GLY A 291 -2.67 -34.33 -1.73
C GLY A 291 -1.29 -34.77 -1.24
N GLY A 292 -1.19 -35.90 -0.53
CA GLY A 292 0.09 -36.48 -0.12
C GLY A 292 0.68 -35.87 1.14
N TYR A 293 -0.15 -35.29 2.02
CA TYR A 293 0.29 -34.83 3.35
C TYR A 293 0.85 -36.01 4.15
N GLN A 294 2.05 -35.83 4.71
CA GLN A 294 2.79 -36.90 5.39
C GLN A 294 2.54 -36.96 6.90
N GLY A 295 1.95 -35.92 7.49
CA GLY A 295 1.63 -35.89 8.92
C GLY A 295 0.39 -36.72 9.28
N GLU A 296 0.12 -36.80 10.59
CA GLU A 296 -1.03 -37.53 11.10
C GLU A 296 -2.35 -36.81 10.78
N ILE A 297 -3.36 -37.56 10.34
CA ILE A 297 -4.68 -37.01 10.02
C ILE A 297 -5.71 -37.65 10.96
N TYR A 298 -6.38 -36.83 11.77
CA TYR A 298 -7.37 -37.26 12.75
C TYR A 298 -8.79 -36.78 12.37
N PRO A 299 -9.64 -37.66 11.81
CA PRO A 299 -11.04 -37.35 11.56
C PRO A 299 -11.82 -37.26 12.90
N ILE A 300 -12.48 -36.13 13.15
CA ILE A 300 -13.33 -35.95 14.33
C ILE A 300 -14.80 -35.92 13.90
N ASN A 301 -15.54 -36.97 14.28
CA ASN A 301 -16.94 -37.18 13.98
C ASN A 301 -17.64 -37.94 15.12
N PRO A 302 -18.72 -37.41 15.72
CA PRO A 302 -19.40 -38.07 16.85
C PRO A 302 -20.01 -39.44 16.55
N LYS A 303 -20.25 -39.78 15.28
CA LYS A 303 -21.02 -40.95 14.86
C LYS A 303 -20.19 -41.99 14.11
N ALA A 304 -19.24 -41.56 13.29
CA ALA A 304 -18.43 -42.47 12.49
C ALA A 304 -17.30 -43.08 13.34
N SER A 305 -17.02 -44.37 13.14
CA SER A 305 -15.84 -45.03 13.70
C SER A 305 -14.62 -44.94 12.77
N GLU A 306 -14.84 -44.69 11.49
CA GLU A 306 -13.82 -44.65 10.44
C GLU A 306 -14.24 -43.72 9.29
N ILE A 307 -13.28 -42.98 8.72
CA ILE A 307 -13.46 -42.06 7.58
C ILE A 307 -12.22 -42.15 6.69
N LEU A 308 -12.39 -42.50 5.41
CA LEU A 308 -11.31 -42.66 4.41
C LEU A 308 -10.14 -43.53 4.94
N ASP A 309 -10.48 -44.74 5.40
CA ASP A 309 -9.53 -45.74 5.92
C ASP A 309 -8.72 -45.27 7.15
N ARG A 310 -9.24 -44.26 7.87
CA ARG A 310 -8.64 -43.71 9.10
C ARG A 310 -9.63 -43.78 10.25
N LYS A 311 -9.15 -44.18 11.42
CA LYS A 311 -9.94 -44.21 12.66
C LYS A 311 -10.49 -42.81 12.96
N ALA A 312 -11.81 -42.71 13.12
CA ALA A 312 -12.47 -41.48 13.52
C ALA A 312 -12.67 -41.44 15.05
N PHE A 313 -12.58 -40.24 15.62
CA PHE A 313 -12.74 -39.97 17.05
C PHE A 313 -14.00 -39.13 17.30
N ARG A 314 -14.65 -39.31 18.45
CA ARG A 314 -15.90 -38.59 18.76
C ARG A 314 -15.63 -37.13 19.12
N SER A 315 -14.59 -36.90 19.92
CA SER A 315 -14.05 -35.59 20.26
C SER A 315 -12.54 -35.55 19.97
N ILE A 316 -12.00 -34.36 19.78
CA ILE A 316 -10.55 -34.15 19.70
C ILE A 316 -9.83 -34.54 21.00
N ALA A 317 -10.53 -34.50 22.15
CA ALA A 317 -10.00 -34.96 23.43
C ALA A 317 -9.68 -36.47 23.43
N ASP A 318 -10.36 -37.26 22.60
CA ASP A 318 -10.14 -38.71 22.50
C ASP A 318 -8.91 -39.08 21.65
N VAL A 319 -8.31 -38.10 20.96
CA VAL A 319 -7.11 -38.33 20.13
C VAL A 319 -5.93 -38.62 21.06
N PRO A 320 -5.19 -39.72 20.88
CA PRO A 320 -4.12 -40.11 21.81
C PRO A 320 -2.86 -39.23 21.70
N GLY A 321 -2.56 -38.72 20.49
CA GLY A 321 -1.37 -37.92 20.20
C GLY A 321 -1.57 -36.41 20.34
N PRO A 322 -0.51 -35.61 20.15
CA PRO A 322 -0.63 -34.17 19.97
C PRO A 322 -1.39 -33.84 18.69
N VAL A 323 -1.96 -32.63 18.63
CA VAL A 323 -2.59 -32.07 17.43
C VAL A 323 -2.05 -30.65 17.24
N ASP A 324 -1.53 -30.32 16.06
CA ASP A 324 -1.01 -28.97 15.77
C ASP A 324 -2.06 -28.03 15.20
N VAL A 325 -2.90 -28.56 14.30
CA VAL A 325 -3.92 -27.81 13.58
C VAL A 325 -5.28 -28.52 13.67
N ALA A 326 -6.33 -27.75 13.92
CA ALA A 326 -7.72 -28.19 13.84
C ALA A 326 -8.47 -27.45 12.73
N VAL A 327 -8.93 -28.17 11.70
CA VAL A 327 -9.75 -27.63 10.61
C VAL A 327 -11.23 -27.83 10.90
N PHE A 328 -11.99 -26.75 10.95
CA PHE A 328 -13.40 -26.77 11.30
C PHE A 328 -14.28 -26.79 10.05
N ALA A 329 -15.10 -27.82 9.90
CA ALA A 329 -16.12 -27.96 8.86
C ALA A 329 -17.52 -28.18 9.47
N ILE A 330 -17.81 -27.47 10.56
CA ILE A 330 -19.08 -27.52 11.31
C ILE A 330 -19.79 -26.16 11.29
N PRO A 331 -21.13 -26.09 11.49
CA PRO A 331 -21.84 -24.82 11.56
C PRO A 331 -21.31 -23.86 12.64
N ALA A 332 -21.31 -22.55 12.36
CA ALA A 332 -20.74 -21.50 13.21
C ALA A 332 -21.14 -21.58 14.69
N LYS A 333 -22.42 -21.85 14.98
CA LYS A 333 -22.95 -21.94 16.36
C LYS A 333 -22.30 -23.02 17.24
N PHE A 334 -21.64 -24.02 16.64
CA PHE A 334 -20.96 -25.09 17.37
C PHE A 334 -19.46 -24.85 17.51
N VAL A 335 -18.93 -23.80 16.86
CA VAL A 335 -17.49 -23.50 16.86
C VAL A 335 -16.98 -23.16 18.26
N PRO A 336 -17.62 -22.29 19.09
CA PRO A 336 -17.08 -21.95 20.41
C PRO A 336 -16.83 -23.17 21.31
N GLN A 337 -17.81 -24.08 21.39
CA GLN A 337 -17.69 -25.29 22.21
C GLN A 337 -16.56 -26.20 21.71
N ALA A 338 -16.51 -26.46 20.40
CA ALA A 338 -15.46 -27.30 19.83
C ALA A 338 -14.08 -26.65 19.93
N LEU A 339 -13.99 -25.33 19.85
CA LEU A 339 -12.76 -24.56 20.00
C LEU A 339 -12.21 -24.63 21.43
N ALA A 340 -13.07 -24.66 22.44
CA ALA A 340 -12.64 -24.89 23.82
C ALA A 340 -12.00 -26.28 24.01
N GLU A 341 -12.56 -27.33 23.40
CA GLU A 341 -11.96 -28.68 23.40
C GLU A 341 -10.61 -28.72 22.64
N VAL A 342 -10.54 -28.01 21.51
CA VAL A 342 -9.31 -27.83 20.72
C VAL A 342 -8.23 -27.11 21.54
N GLY A 343 -8.61 -26.05 22.24
CA GLY A 343 -7.71 -25.30 23.13
C GLY A 343 -7.22 -26.15 24.31
N ALA A 344 -8.10 -26.91 24.96
CA ALA A 344 -7.72 -27.83 26.03
C ALA A 344 -6.76 -28.94 25.57
N LYS A 345 -6.75 -29.27 24.27
CA LYS A 345 -5.82 -30.22 23.65
C LYS A 345 -4.44 -29.61 23.34
N GLY A 346 -4.27 -28.29 23.46
CA GLY A 346 -3.00 -27.60 23.18
C GLY A 346 -2.70 -27.38 21.69
N VAL A 347 -3.75 -27.32 20.87
CA VAL A 347 -3.66 -27.06 19.43
C VAL A 347 -3.18 -25.63 19.20
N ALA A 348 -2.25 -25.42 18.27
CA ALA A 348 -1.74 -24.08 17.97
C ALA A 348 -2.69 -23.27 17.09
N GLY A 349 -3.29 -23.91 16.08
CA GLY A 349 -4.09 -23.24 15.07
C GLY A 349 -5.48 -23.82 14.85
N ALA A 350 -6.49 -22.96 14.84
CA ALA A 350 -7.85 -23.26 14.41
C ALA A 350 -8.13 -22.66 13.04
N ILE A 351 -8.50 -23.49 12.07
CA ILE A 351 -8.74 -23.11 10.67
C ILE A 351 -10.24 -23.14 10.44
N LEU A 352 -10.87 -21.96 10.39
CA LEU A 352 -12.32 -21.83 10.47
C LEU A 352 -12.96 -21.63 9.08
N ILE A 353 -13.24 -22.72 8.39
CA ILE A 353 -13.99 -22.71 7.13
C ILE A 353 -15.41 -22.11 7.23
N PRO A 354 -16.23 -22.35 8.29
CA PRO A 354 -17.63 -21.96 8.25
C PRO A 354 -17.86 -20.45 8.17
N SER A 355 -18.93 -20.07 7.48
CA SER A 355 -19.57 -18.76 7.54
C SER A 355 -20.68 -18.71 8.62
N GLY A 356 -21.23 -17.53 8.86
CA GLY A 356 -22.25 -17.23 9.87
C GLY A 356 -21.77 -16.34 11.02
N PHE A 357 -20.71 -15.56 10.82
CA PHE A 357 -20.08 -14.70 11.82
C PHE A 357 -20.30 -13.21 11.48
N GLY A 358 -19.28 -12.36 11.64
CA GLY A 358 -19.37 -10.91 11.46
C GLY A 358 -19.85 -10.48 10.06
N GLU A 359 -19.55 -11.24 9.02
CA GLU A 359 -20.02 -11.02 7.65
C GLU A 359 -21.54 -11.13 7.50
N THR A 360 -22.21 -11.80 8.44
CA THR A 360 -23.68 -11.90 8.51
C THR A 360 -24.30 -10.99 9.58
N GLY A 361 -23.50 -10.11 10.20
CA GLY A 361 -23.88 -9.26 11.32
C GLY A 361 -23.77 -9.93 12.70
N ASN A 362 -23.29 -11.17 12.78
CA ASN A 362 -23.16 -11.92 14.04
C ASN A 362 -21.79 -11.65 14.71
N HIS A 363 -21.56 -10.37 15.04
CA HIS A 363 -20.30 -9.91 15.64
C HIS A 363 -20.08 -10.49 17.05
N GLU A 364 -21.15 -10.74 17.81
CA GLU A 364 -21.08 -11.32 19.16
C GLU A 364 -20.50 -12.73 19.14
N LEU A 365 -20.96 -13.59 18.22
CA LEU A 365 -20.42 -14.94 18.07
C LEU A 365 -18.95 -14.92 17.62
N GLN A 366 -18.58 -14.00 16.72
CA GLN A 366 -17.18 -13.87 16.30
C GLN A 366 -16.29 -13.45 17.48
N ALA A 367 -16.74 -12.49 18.28
CA ALA A 367 -16.02 -12.03 19.47
C ALA A 367 -15.90 -13.15 20.52
N GLU A 368 -16.94 -13.96 20.71
CA GLU A 368 -16.90 -15.16 21.56
C GLU A 368 -15.85 -16.16 21.08
N VAL A 369 -15.81 -16.45 19.78
CA VAL A 369 -14.82 -17.37 19.19
C VAL A 369 -13.38 -16.87 19.42
N VAL A 370 -13.12 -15.58 19.18
CA VAL A 370 -11.80 -14.98 19.44
C VAL A 370 -11.45 -15.04 20.92
N ARG A 371 -12.40 -14.74 21.82
CA ARG A 371 -12.19 -14.83 23.27
C ARG A 371 -11.80 -16.25 23.70
N VAL A 372 -12.54 -17.26 23.26
CA VAL A 372 -12.26 -18.67 23.60
C VAL A 372 -10.91 -19.12 23.07
N ALA A 373 -10.54 -18.74 21.84
CA ALA A 373 -9.21 -19.04 21.30
C ALA A 373 -8.09 -18.44 22.18
N ARG A 374 -8.22 -17.17 22.55
CA ARG A 374 -7.24 -16.45 23.37
C ARG A 374 -7.08 -17.06 24.77
N GLU A 375 -8.18 -17.43 25.43
CA GLU A 375 -8.15 -18.11 26.74
C GLU A 375 -7.29 -19.38 26.74
N HIS A 376 -7.15 -20.02 25.58
CA HIS A 376 -6.40 -21.26 25.41
C HIS A 376 -5.08 -21.10 24.61
N GLY A 377 -4.72 -19.88 24.20
CA GLY A 377 -3.53 -19.63 23.37
C GLY A 377 -3.59 -20.24 21.97
N VAL A 378 -4.79 -20.43 21.41
CA VAL A 378 -5.01 -20.91 20.03
C VAL A 378 -5.07 -19.69 19.10
N ARG A 379 -4.38 -19.74 17.95
CA ARG A 379 -4.52 -18.74 16.89
C ARG A 379 -5.57 -19.15 15.85
N ILE A 380 -6.31 -18.20 15.28
CA ILE A 380 -7.40 -18.46 14.34
C ILE A 380 -7.06 -17.94 12.93
N LEU A 381 -7.10 -18.83 11.93
CA LEU A 381 -7.19 -18.44 10.52
C LEU A 381 -8.66 -18.46 10.06
N GLY A 382 -9.18 -17.31 9.63
CA GLY A 382 -10.59 -17.10 9.28
C GLY A 382 -11.34 -16.25 10.30
N PRO A 383 -12.66 -16.45 10.51
CA PRO A 383 -13.53 -17.46 9.89
C PRO A 383 -13.90 -17.13 8.43
N ASN A 384 -14.83 -17.92 7.86
CA ASN A 384 -15.37 -17.74 6.51
C ASN A 384 -14.28 -17.83 5.42
N ILE A 385 -13.53 -18.93 5.44
CA ILE A 385 -12.43 -19.17 4.48
C ILE A 385 -12.67 -20.42 3.66
N TYR A 386 -11.98 -20.49 2.53
CA TYR A 386 -11.89 -21.72 1.76
C TYR A 386 -10.86 -22.72 2.31
N GLY A 387 -10.05 -22.30 3.30
CA GLY A 387 -8.91 -23.05 3.83
C GLY A 387 -7.59 -22.57 3.23
N TYR A 388 -6.55 -23.40 3.31
CA TYR A 388 -5.23 -23.04 2.81
C TYR A 388 -4.43 -24.24 2.30
N TYR A 389 -3.34 -23.92 1.61
CA TYR A 389 -2.36 -24.83 1.05
C TYR A 389 -0.97 -24.41 1.50
N TYR A 390 -0.12 -25.40 1.78
CA TYR A 390 1.32 -25.21 1.86
C TYR A 390 2.02 -26.36 1.15
N THR A 391 2.50 -26.08 -0.07
CA THR A 391 3.00 -27.10 -0.99
C THR A 391 4.35 -27.72 -0.59
N PRO A 392 5.25 -27.05 0.18
CA PRO A 392 6.45 -27.72 0.70
C PRO A 392 6.12 -28.97 1.53
N GLU A 393 5.06 -28.91 2.35
CA GLU A 393 4.59 -30.02 3.21
C GLU A 393 3.50 -30.89 2.58
N ASN A 394 3.16 -30.66 1.30
CA ASN A 394 2.01 -31.27 0.62
C ASN A 394 0.69 -31.12 1.41
N LEU A 395 0.55 -30.01 2.13
CA LEU A 395 -0.59 -29.74 3.00
C LEU A 395 -1.70 -29.05 2.20
N SER A 396 -2.87 -29.70 2.11
CA SER A 396 -4.06 -29.16 1.45
C SER A 396 -5.27 -29.18 2.39
N ALA A 397 -5.31 -28.20 3.30
CA ALA A 397 -6.34 -28.04 4.33
C ALA A 397 -7.47 -27.12 3.84
N THR A 398 -8.14 -27.53 2.77
CA THR A 398 -9.14 -26.75 2.04
C THR A 398 -10.23 -27.66 1.49
N PHE A 399 -11.40 -27.12 1.17
CA PHE A 399 -12.45 -27.86 0.46
C PHE A 399 -12.43 -27.68 -1.06
N CYS A 400 -11.42 -26.99 -1.60
CA CYS A 400 -11.32 -26.66 -3.02
C CYS A 400 -10.48 -27.69 -3.78
N THR A 401 -10.46 -27.64 -5.12
CA THR A 401 -9.70 -28.60 -5.92
C THR A 401 -8.20 -28.51 -5.60
N PRO A 402 -7.51 -29.62 -5.28
CA PRO A 402 -6.12 -29.57 -4.86
C PRO A 402 -5.20 -29.06 -5.99
N TYR A 403 -4.12 -28.36 -5.63
CA TYR A 403 -3.09 -27.89 -6.54
C TYR A 403 -1.70 -28.13 -5.92
N ASP A 404 -0.82 -28.73 -6.69
CA ASP A 404 0.41 -29.38 -6.21
C ASP A 404 1.68 -28.92 -6.93
N VAL A 405 1.58 -27.94 -7.83
CA VAL A 405 2.76 -27.36 -8.50
C VAL A 405 3.50 -26.48 -7.50
N LYS A 406 4.66 -26.97 -7.04
CA LYS A 406 5.54 -26.27 -6.10
C LYS A 406 6.25 -25.09 -6.77
N GLY A 407 6.40 -23.99 -6.05
CA GLY A 407 7.19 -22.84 -6.50
C GLY A 407 7.30 -21.75 -5.43
N GLY A 408 7.86 -20.60 -5.83
CA GLY A 408 8.25 -19.53 -4.90
C GLY A 408 7.15 -18.56 -4.48
N VAL A 409 5.90 -18.72 -4.95
CA VAL A 409 4.86 -17.67 -4.81
C VAL A 409 3.91 -17.99 -3.66
N ALA A 410 3.81 -17.12 -2.67
CA ALA A 410 2.78 -17.18 -1.64
C ALA A 410 1.61 -16.27 -2.03
N LEU A 411 0.39 -16.82 -2.03
CA LEU A 411 -0.83 -16.10 -2.37
C LEU A 411 -1.77 -16.06 -1.17
N SER A 412 -2.37 -14.91 -0.89
CA SER A 412 -3.47 -14.80 0.08
C SER A 412 -4.68 -14.10 -0.52
N SER A 413 -5.87 -14.50 -0.07
CA SER A 413 -7.10 -13.84 -0.48
C SER A 413 -8.11 -13.77 0.66
N GLN A 414 -8.61 -12.56 0.90
CA GLN A 414 -9.75 -12.31 1.77
C GLN A 414 -11.05 -12.93 1.20
N SER A 415 -11.24 -12.86 -0.12
CA SER A 415 -12.46 -13.35 -0.78
C SER A 415 -12.30 -14.79 -1.28
N GLY A 416 -13.24 -15.67 -0.94
CA GLY A 416 -13.24 -17.03 -1.44
C GLY A 416 -13.39 -17.14 -2.96
N GLY A 417 -14.21 -16.27 -3.57
CA GLY A 417 -14.39 -16.25 -5.02
C GLY A 417 -13.11 -15.86 -5.77
N ILE A 418 -12.40 -14.85 -5.25
CA ILE A 418 -11.10 -14.42 -5.80
C ILE A 418 -10.04 -15.50 -5.54
N GLY A 419 -10.06 -16.15 -4.37
CA GLY A 419 -9.22 -17.32 -4.09
C GLY A 419 -9.41 -18.45 -5.10
N MET A 420 -10.65 -18.74 -5.52
CA MET A 420 -10.92 -19.73 -6.59
C MET A 420 -10.38 -19.27 -7.95
N ALA A 421 -10.49 -17.98 -8.27
CA ALA A 421 -9.91 -17.44 -9.50
C ALA A 421 -8.37 -17.54 -9.50
N ILE A 422 -7.73 -17.27 -8.37
CA ILE A 422 -6.29 -17.44 -8.17
C ILE A 422 -5.88 -18.90 -8.38
N LEU A 423 -6.60 -19.84 -7.77
CA LEU A 423 -6.36 -21.28 -7.94
C LEU A 423 -6.55 -21.71 -9.40
N GLY A 424 -7.61 -21.23 -10.06
CA GLY A 424 -7.90 -21.52 -11.47
C GLY A 424 -6.80 -21.01 -12.40
N PHE A 425 -6.34 -19.77 -12.22
CA PHE A 425 -5.22 -19.21 -12.98
C PHE A 425 -3.94 -19.99 -12.73
N SER A 426 -3.62 -20.28 -11.45
CA SER A 426 -2.40 -21.01 -11.10
C SER A 426 -2.33 -22.34 -11.85
N ARG A 427 -3.44 -23.08 -11.90
CA ARG A 427 -3.56 -24.33 -12.67
C ARG A 427 -3.39 -24.13 -14.17
N ALA A 428 -4.07 -23.15 -14.75
CA ALA A 428 -4.02 -22.88 -16.19
C ALA A 428 -2.61 -22.48 -16.64
N ALA A 429 -1.94 -21.63 -15.85
CA ALA A 429 -0.60 -21.12 -16.11
C ALA A 429 0.53 -22.04 -15.60
N LYS A 430 0.19 -23.17 -14.96
CA LYS A 430 1.13 -24.08 -14.27
C LYS A 430 2.09 -23.31 -13.35
N MET A 431 1.60 -22.26 -12.71
CA MET A 431 2.39 -21.38 -11.84
C MET A 431 2.72 -22.10 -10.55
N GLY A 432 4.00 -22.22 -10.20
CA GLY A 432 4.41 -22.83 -8.94
C GLY A 432 4.11 -21.92 -7.74
N VAL A 433 3.48 -22.48 -6.71
CA VAL A 433 3.12 -21.76 -5.48
C VAL A 433 3.77 -22.42 -4.26
N SER A 434 4.14 -21.63 -3.26
CA SER A 434 4.56 -22.11 -1.93
C SER A 434 3.35 -22.23 -1.02
N ALA A 435 2.45 -21.23 -1.06
CA ALA A 435 1.22 -21.21 -0.27
C ALA A 435 0.06 -20.57 -1.05
N ILE A 436 -1.16 -21.00 -0.73
CA ILE A 436 -2.40 -20.28 -1.07
C ILE A 436 -3.23 -20.24 0.20
N VAL A 437 -3.53 -19.06 0.73
CA VAL A 437 -4.15 -18.88 2.05
C VAL A 437 -5.45 -18.07 1.94
N GLY A 438 -6.58 -18.68 2.31
CA GLY A 438 -7.82 -17.95 2.52
C GLY A 438 -7.83 -17.30 3.90
N VAL A 439 -8.03 -15.99 3.96
CA VAL A 439 -7.98 -15.23 5.23
C VAL A 439 -9.39 -14.87 5.75
N GLY A 440 -10.34 -14.66 4.85
CA GLY A 440 -11.76 -14.48 5.21
C GLY A 440 -11.97 -13.26 6.09
N ASN A 441 -12.70 -13.42 7.20
CA ASN A 441 -13.00 -12.30 8.09
C ASN A 441 -11.79 -11.81 8.90
N LYS A 442 -10.68 -12.59 8.94
CA LYS A 442 -9.46 -12.28 9.69
C LYS A 442 -9.73 -11.80 11.12
N ALA A 443 -10.37 -12.67 11.91
CA ALA A 443 -10.74 -12.35 13.28
C ALA A 443 -9.55 -12.41 14.27
N ASP A 444 -8.43 -13.02 13.86
CA ASP A 444 -7.19 -13.10 14.63
C ASP A 444 -5.97 -13.02 13.71
N ILE A 445 -5.66 -14.08 12.94
CA ILE A 445 -4.56 -14.05 11.96
C ILE A 445 -4.96 -13.18 10.77
N ASP A 446 -4.12 -12.20 10.45
CA ASP A 446 -4.31 -11.29 9.32
C ASP A 446 -3.02 -11.12 8.48
N GLU A 447 -2.88 -9.99 7.80
CA GLU A 447 -1.86 -9.80 6.79
C GLU A 447 -0.43 -9.72 7.35
N ASP A 448 -0.19 -9.09 8.51
CA ASP A 448 1.15 -9.00 9.09
C ASP A 448 1.65 -10.33 9.65
N ASP A 449 0.77 -11.18 10.21
CA ASP A 449 1.12 -12.55 10.58
C ASP A 449 1.65 -13.33 9.37
N LEU A 450 0.94 -13.23 8.24
CA LEU A 450 1.31 -13.92 6.99
C LEU A 450 2.61 -13.38 6.41
N LEU A 451 2.78 -12.05 6.35
CA LEU A 451 4.01 -11.43 5.88
C LEU A 451 5.21 -11.84 6.72
N THR A 452 5.06 -11.86 8.05
CA THR A 452 6.12 -12.27 8.99
C THR A 452 6.52 -13.73 8.78
N PHE A 453 5.54 -14.64 8.63
CA PHE A 453 5.85 -16.03 8.29
C PHE A 453 6.58 -16.15 6.94
N PHE A 454 6.04 -15.53 5.89
CA PHE A 454 6.59 -15.65 4.54
C PHE A 454 7.94 -14.96 4.36
N GLU A 455 8.27 -13.96 5.17
CA GLU A 455 9.61 -13.41 5.23
C GLU A 455 10.63 -14.48 5.66
N SER A 456 10.33 -15.20 6.74
CA SER A 456 11.20 -16.25 7.27
C SER A 456 11.22 -17.53 6.42
N ASP A 457 10.20 -17.77 5.59
CA ASP A 457 10.10 -19.00 4.80
C ASP A 457 11.07 -19.01 3.61
N PRO A 458 12.07 -19.92 3.56
CA PRO A 458 12.99 -20.03 2.43
C PRO A 458 12.30 -20.50 1.14
N ASN A 459 11.09 -21.04 1.21
CA ASN A 459 10.34 -21.50 0.04
C ASN A 459 9.55 -20.36 -0.64
N THR A 460 9.44 -19.19 0.00
CA THR A 460 8.73 -18.04 -0.55
C THR A 460 9.72 -16.99 -1.06
N GLN A 461 9.56 -16.62 -2.33
CA GLN A 461 10.32 -15.59 -3.04
C GLN A 461 9.49 -14.34 -3.32
N LEU A 462 8.16 -14.47 -3.43
CA LEU A 462 7.22 -13.36 -3.65
C LEU A 462 5.92 -13.61 -2.90
N ILE A 463 5.34 -12.54 -2.37
CA ILE A 463 4.07 -12.57 -1.63
C ILE A 463 3.04 -11.73 -2.40
N ALA A 464 1.89 -12.31 -2.73
CA ALA A 464 0.81 -11.66 -3.47
C ALA A 464 -0.51 -11.76 -2.69
N MET A 465 -1.15 -10.63 -2.40
CA MET A 465 -2.28 -10.56 -1.48
C MET A 465 -3.47 -9.82 -2.10
N HIS A 466 -4.67 -10.39 -1.99
CA HIS A 466 -5.92 -9.68 -2.26
C HIS A 466 -6.56 -9.22 -0.95
N LEU A 467 -6.73 -7.91 -0.82
CA LEU A 467 -7.18 -7.24 0.40
C LEU A 467 -8.44 -6.40 0.14
N GLU A 468 -9.43 -6.49 1.03
CA GLU A 468 -10.62 -5.61 1.02
C GLU A 468 -10.55 -4.53 2.09
N ASP A 469 -10.06 -4.89 3.28
CA ASP A 469 -9.72 -4.01 4.40
C ASP A 469 -8.37 -4.43 5.03
N LEU A 470 -7.91 -3.74 6.07
CA LEU A 470 -6.82 -4.14 6.96
C LEU A 470 -7.32 -3.94 8.39
N LYS A 471 -7.10 -4.91 9.29
CA LYS A 471 -7.54 -4.80 10.70
C LYS A 471 -6.59 -3.92 11.50
N ASP A 472 -5.29 -4.11 11.31
CA ASP A 472 -4.26 -3.19 11.78
C ASP A 472 -3.37 -2.75 10.62
N GLY A 473 -3.75 -1.67 9.95
CA GLY A 473 -2.98 -1.16 8.81
C GLY A 473 -1.58 -0.69 9.18
N ARG A 474 -1.34 -0.33 10.45
CA ARG A 474 -0.02 0.09 10.91
C ARG A 474 0.92 -1.10 11.09
N SER A 475 0.46 -2.17 11.74
CA SER A 475 1.24 -3.42 11.84
C SER A 475 1.58 -3.98 10.45
N PHE A 476 0.58 -3.98 9.56
CA PHE A 476 0.78 -4.33 8.15
C PHE A 476 1.86 -3.45 7.48
N ALA A 477 1.77 -2.12 7.62
CA ALA A 477 2.71 -1.21 6.96
C ALA A 477 4.14 -1.38 7.47
N ASP A 478 4.33 -1.50 8.78
CA ASP A 478 5.63 -1.71 9.41
C ASP A 478 6.27 -3.03 8.94
N THR A 479 5.47 -4.11 8.94
CA THR A 479 5.90 -5.43 8.46
C THR A 479 6.20 -5.41 6.97
N ALA A 480 5.31 -4.85 6.16
CA ALA A 480 5.48 -4.76 4.71
C ALA A 480 6.73 -3.95 4.31
N ARG A 481 7.05 -2.87 5.03
CA ARG A 481 8.28 -2.08 4.83
C ARG A 481 9.52 -2.94 4.99
N ARG A 482 9.55 -3.77 6.04
CA ARG A 482 10.66 -4.67 6.35
C ARG A 482 10.76 -5.79 5.30
N VAL A 483 9.66 -6.50 5.05
CA VAL A 483 9.63 -7.63 4.10
C VAL A 483 9.96 -7.19 2.67
N SER A 484 9.46 -6.04 2.23
CA SER A 484 9.67 -5.53 0.86
C SER A 484 11.14 -5.23 0.55
N LYS A 485 12.01 -5.09 1.56
CA LYS A 485 13.47 -4.94 1.34
C LYS A 485 14.12 -6.21 0.81
N THR A 486 13.54 -7.38 1.05
CA THR A 486 14.14 -8.67 0.69
C THR A 486 13.29 -9.47 -0.28
N LYS A 487 11.96 -9.38 -0.18
CA LYS A 487 11.01 -10.12 -1.03
C LYS A 487 9.95 -9.17 -1.60
N PRO A 488 9.60 -9.24 -2.90
CA PRO A 488 8.51 -8.44 -3.43
C PRO A 488 7.17 -8.78 -2.75
N VAL A 489 6.45 -7.73 -2.33
CA VAL A 489 5.07 -7.81 -1.85
C VAL A 489 4.16 -7.15 -2.88
N VAL A 490 3.20 -7.89 -3.40
CA VAL A 490 2.22 -7.42 -4.39
C VAL A 490 0.83 -7.41 -3.77
N VAL A 491 0.12 -6.30 -3.85
CA VAL A 491 -1.23 -6.15 -3.27
C VAL A 491 -2.24 -5.75 -4.32
N LEU A 492 -3.33 -6.49 -4.41
CA LEU A 492 -4.57 -6.06 -5.03
C LEU A 492 -5.52 -5.57 -3.93
N LYS A 493 -5.66 -4.24 -3.82
CA LYS A 493 -6.63 -3.62 -2.91
C LYS A 493 -7.96 -3.41 -3.64
N ALA A 494 -8.99 -4.15 -3.22
CA ALA A 494 -10.36 -3.95 -3.67
C ALA A 494 -10.97 -2.65 -3.09
N GLY A 495 -12.10 -2.21 -3.63
CA GLY A 495 -12.79 -1.02 -3.12
C GLY A 495 -12.13 0.33 -3.47
N ARG A 496 -11.43 0.40 -4.61
CA ARG A 496 -10.71 1.60 -5.09
C ARG A 496 -11.55 2.84 -5.37
N THR A 497 -12.84 2.64 -5.60
CA THR A 497 -13.79 3.72 -5.89
C THR A 497 -14.86 3.73 -4.81
N ASP A 498 -15.53 4.86 -4.59
CA ASP A 498 -16.62 4.95 -3.61
C ASP A 498 -17.69 3.86 -3.79
N GLN A 499 -18.00 3.51 -5.05
CA GLN A 499 -18.94 2.44 -5.36
C GLN A 499 -18.37 1.06 -5.03
N GLY A 500 -17.10 0.80 -5.38
CA GLY A 500 -16.44 -0.46 -5.02
C GLY A 500 -16.26 -0.61 -3.52
N ALA A 501 -15.94 0.48 -2.81
CA ALA A 501 -15.80 0.54 -1.36
C ALA A 501 -17.10 0.14 -0.65
N ARG A 502 -18.25 0.66 -1.11
CA ARG A 502 -19.58 0.26 -0.62
C ARG A 502 -19.92 -1.21 -0.93
N ALA A 503 -19.45 -1.74 -2.06
CA ALA A 503 -19.66 -3.15 -2.40
C ALA A 503 -18.81 -4.08 -1.53
N ALA A 504 -17.57 -3.72 -1.23
CA ALA A 504 -16.70 -4.47 -0.33
C ALA A 504 -17.22 -4.45 1.12
N SER A 505 -17.69 -3.28 1.60
CA SER A 505 -18.18 -3.14 2.96
C SER A 505 -19.48 -3.93 3.21
N SER A 506 -20.39 -4.02 2.24
CA SER A 506 -21.60 -4.83 2.37
C SER A 506 -21.33 -6.34 2.36
N HIS A 507 -20.19 -6.76 1.82
CA HIS A 507 -19.79 -8.16 1.73
C HIS A 507 -19.02 -8.65 2.96
N THR A 508 -18.24 -7.79 3.61
CA THR A 508 -17.38 -8.13 4.78
C THR A 508 -17.89 -7.59 6.10
N GLY A 509 -18.78 -6.59 6.07
CA GLY A 509 -19.19 -5.83 7.25
C GLY A 509 -18.14 -4.83 7.75
N ALA A 510 -17.01 -4.68 7.06
CA ALA A 510 -15.94 -3.75 7.43
C ALA A 510 -16.08 -2.38 6.75
N LEU A 511 -15.63 -1.31 7.42
CA LEU A 511 -15.59 0.03 6.83
C LEU A 511 -14.47 0.09 5.78
N ALA A 512 -14.77 0.55 4.57
CA ALA A 512 -13.75 0.80 3.56
C ALA A 512 -12.99 2.10 3.85
N GLY A 513 -11.66 2.05 3.86
CA GLY A 513 -10.81 3.22 4.08
C GLY A 513 -10.54 4.05 2.81
N ASN A 514 -9.87 5.19 2.98
CA ASN A 514 -9.58 6.13 1.90
C ASN A 514 -8.53 5.57 0.93
N ASP A 515 -8.88 5.40 -0.35
CA ASP A 515 -8.00 4.76 -1.34
C ASP A 515 -6.66 5.47 -1.53
N LYS A 516 -6.64 6.81 -1.43
CA LYS A 516 -5.41 7.60 -1.58
C LYS A 516 -4.45 7.37 -0.41
N VAL A 517 -4.99 7.23 0.81
CA VAL A 517 -4.21 6.89 2.00
C VAL A 517 -3.61 5.49 1.85
N TYR A 518 -4.40 4.50 1.41
CA TYR A 518 -3.90 3.17 1.08
C TYR A 518 -2.79 3.20 0.02
N ASP A 519 -3.01 3.92 -1.09
CA ASP A 519 -2.04 4.00 -2.19
C ASP A 519 -0.69 4.55 -1.74
N ASP A 520 -0.70 5.65 -0.98
CA ASP A 520 0.51 6.30 -0.50
C ASP A 520 1.24 5.46 0.55
N ILE A 521 0.50 4.80 1.45
CA ILE A 521 1.11 3.95 2.48
C ILE A 521 1.67 2.67 1.85
N LEU A 522 0.95 2.00 0.95
CA LEU A 522 1.47 0.82 0.26
C LEU A 522 2.76 1.16 -0.51
N ARG A 523 2.72 2.25 -1.28
CA ARG A 523 3.86 2.70 -2.10
C ARG A 523 5.06 3.10 -1.24
N SER A 524 4.87 3.83 -0.15
CA SER A 524 5.97 4.26 0.72
C SER A 524 6.63 3.10 1.49
N ASN A 525 5.91 1.99 1.67
CA ASN A 525 6.43 0.76 2.29
C ASN A 525 6.92 -0.29 1.29
N GLY A 526 7.12 0.09 0.01
CA GLY A 526 7.71 -0.79 -1.01
C GLY A 526 6.76 -1.85 -1.59
N VAL A 527 5.46 -1.78 -1.26
CA VAL A 527 4.46 -2.70 -1.78
C VAL A 527 4.11 -2.33 -3.23
N ILE A 528 4.13 -3.33 -4.11
CA ILE A 528 3.67 -3.18 -5.49
C ILE A 528 2.15 -3.30 -5.51
N ARG A 529 1.46 -2.20 -5.83
CA ARG A 529 0.02 -2.25 -6.03
C ARG A 529 -0.33 -2.80 -7.42
N ALA A 530 -1.12 -3.87 -7.48
CA ALA A 530 -1.71 -4.40 -8.70
C ALA A 530 -2.98 -3.60 -9.08
N PRO A 531 -3.12 -3.11 -10.32
CA PRO A 531 -4.33 -2.41 -10.77
C PRO A 531 -5.58 -3.28 -10.78
N GLY A 532 -5.45 -4.56 -11.13
CA GLY A 532 -6.55 -5.52 -11.17
C GLY A 532 -6.11 -6.96 -10.89
N LEU A 533 -7.08 -7.88 -10.98
CA LEU A 533 -6.84 -9.31 -10.71
C LEU A 533 -5.87 -9.94 -11.70
N ASN A 534 -5.96 -9.62 -13.00
CA ASN A 534 -4.99 -10.16 -13.95
C ASN A 534 -3.58 -9.64 -13.63
N ASP A 535 -3.41 -8.36 -13.32
CA ASP A 535 -2.09 -7.82 -12.97
C ASP A 535 -1.49 -8.49 -11.72
N LEU A 536 -2.29 -8.72 -10.67
CA LEU A 536 -1.84 -9.45 -9.48
C LEU A 536 -1.28 -10.82 -9.85
N LEU A 537 -2.02 -11.55 -10.71
CA LEU A 537 -1.68 -12.90 -11.14
C LEU A 537 -0.45 -12.92 -12.06
N GLU A 538 -0.36 -11.99 -12.99
CA GLU A 538 0.79 -11.87 -13.90
C GLU A 538 2.05 -11.41 -13.16
N TYR A 539 1.94 -10.47 -12.23
CA TYR A 539 3.06 -10.04 -11.37
C TYR A 539 3.53 -11.20 -10.50
N ALA A 540 2.60 -11.95 -9.90
CA ALA A 540 2.92 -13.12 -9.10
C ALA A 540 3.64 -14.21 -9.92
N ARG A 541 3.23 -14.43 -11.17
CA ARG A 541 3.85 -15.40 -12.09
C ARG A 541 5.23 -14.95 -12.58
N GLY A 542 5.35 -13.68 -12.98
CA GLY A 542 6.50 -13.20 -13.75
C GLY A 542 7.66 -12.63 -12.92
N ILE A 543 7.38 -11.87 -11.86
CA ILE A 543 8.43 -11.20 -11.07
C ILE A 543 9.47 -12.17 -10.48
N PRO A 544 9.10 -13.36 -9.96
CA PRO A 544 10.08 -14.30 -9.40
C PRO A 544 11.08 -14.85 -10.43
N LEU A 545 10.70 -14.85 -11.72
CA LEU A 545 11.56 -15.32 -12.81
C LEU A 545 12.59 -14.28 -13.23
N LEU A 546 12.36 -13.00 -12.90
CA LEU A 546 13.25 -11.91 -13.29
C LEU A 546 14.38 -11.73 -12.26
N PRO A 547 15.66 -11.76 -12.70
CA PRO A 547 16.77 -11.38 -11.83
C PRO A 547 16.63 -9.91 -11.40
N THR A 548 17.35 -9.50 -10.35
CA THR A 548 17.32 -8.10 -9.91
C THR A 548 18.11 -7.23 -10.89
N PRO A 549 17.49 -6.21 -11.51
CA PRO A 549 18.19 -5.29 -12.40
C PRO A 549 19.33 -4.58 -11.65
N GLN A 550 20.45 -4.35 -12.34
CA GLN A 550 21.65 -3.74 -11.75
C GLN A 550 21.72 -2.22 -11.94
N GLY A 551 20.71 -1.61 -12.58
CA GLY A 551 20.61 -0.18 -12.83
C GLY A 551 19.40 0.16 -13.71
N GLU A 552 19.30 1.42 -14.14
CA GLU A 552 18.08 1.98 -14.74
C GLU A 552 17.94 1.78 -16.26
N ASN A 553 19.06 1.65 -16.97
CA ASN A 553 19.06 1.58 -18.44
C ASN A 553 18.38 0.32 -19.01
N VAL A 554 17.26 0.51 -19.70
CA VAL A 554 16.53 -0.53 -20.45
C VAL A 554 16.73 -0.32 -21.95
N VAL A 555 16.93 -1.42 -22.70
CA VAL A 555 17.00 -1.40 -24.17
C VAL A 555 15.89 -2.27 -24.76
N ILE A 556 15.17 -1.72 -25.75
CA ILE A 556 14.22 -2.46 -26.56
C ILE A 556 14.93 -2.96 -27.82
N ILE A 557 14.79 -4.25 -28.14
CA ILE A 557 15.22 -4.85 -29.42
C ILE A 557 13.99 -5.39 -30.12
N THR A 558 13.70 -4.94 -31.34
CA THR A 558 12.47 -5.29 -32.05
C THR A 558 12.71 -5.55 -33.54
N GLY A 559 11.97 -6.51 -34.11
CA GLY A 559 11.92 -6.71 -35.57
C GLY A 559 10.85 -5.87 -36.27
N ALA A 560 10.08 -5.06 -35.54
CA ALA A 560 9.05 -4.21 -36.12
C ALA A 560 8.99 -2.86 -35.41
N GLY A 561 9.18 -1.76 -36.14
CA GLY A 561 9.13 -0.40 -35.59
C GLY A 561 7.82 -0.06 -34.87
N GLY A 562 6.67 -0.53 -35.38
CA GLY A 562 5.37 -0.32 -34.71
C GLY A 562 5.30 -0.95 -33.31
N SER A 563 5.90 -2.15 -33.13
CA SER A 563 6.04 -2.79 -31.82
C SER A 563 6.99 -1.98 -30.92
N GLY A 564 8.08 -1.44 -31.48
CA GLY A 564 9.01 -0.57 -30.75
C GLY A 564 8.34 0.67 -30.17
N VAL A 565 7.44 1.32 -30.91
CA VAL A 565 6.68 2.48 -30.43
C VAL A 565 5.82 2.12 -29.23
N LEU A 566 5.00 1.06 -29.33
CA LEU A 566 4.10 0.64 -28.25
C LEU A 566 4.87 0.17 -27.00
N LEU A 567 5.99 -0.54 -27.18
CA LEU A 567 6.87 -0.92 -26.08
C LEU A 567 7.51 0.30 -25.39
N SER A 568 7.78 1.36 -26.14
CA SER A 568 8.31 2.61 -25.58
C SER A 568 7.26 3.34 -24.75
N ASP A 569 6.01 3.43 -25.23
CA ASP A 569 4.88 3.97 -24.48
C ASP A 569 4.67 3.17 -23.17
N ALA A 570 4.66 1.84 -23.26
CA ALA A 570 4.53 0.97 -22.10
C ALA A 570 5.67 1.14 -21.08
N CYS A 571 6.90 1.48 -21.52
CA CYS A 571 8.01 1.77 -20.64
C CYS A 571 7.76 3.06 -19.84
N VAL A 572 7.27 4.11 -20.50
CA VAL A 572 6.94 5.39 -19.86
C VAL A 572 5.83 5.19 -18.82
N ASP A 573 4.76 4.50 -19.18
CA ASP A 573 3.63 4.19 -18.27
C ASP A 573 4.07 3.43 -17.02
N ASN A 574 5.14 2.64 -17.14
CA ASN A 574 5.71 1.85 -16.05
C ASN A 574 6.92 2.49 -15.37
N LYS A 575 7.27 3.73 -15.71
CA LYS A 575 8.42 4.48 -15.16
C LYS A 575 9.75 3.71 -15.35
N LEU A 576 9.94 3.13 -16.52
CA LEU A 576 11.22 2.55 -16.95
C LEU A 576 12.01 3.58 -17.76
N THR A 577 13.33 3.56 -17.63
CA THR A 577 14.22 4.49 -18.33
C THR A 577 14.79 3.82 -19.57
N LEU A 578 14.35 4.24 -20.75
CA LEU A 578 14.98 3.85 -21.99
C LEU A 578 16.37 4.49 -22.08
N MET A 579 17.38 3.66 -22.28
CA MET A 579 18.75 4.10 -22.43
C MET A 579 18.92 4.99 -23.67
N GLU A 580 19.54 6.16 -23.49
CA GLU A 580 20.12 6.90 -24.61
C GLU A 580 21.36 6.15 -25.10
N ILE A 581 21.32 5.64 -26.34
CA ILE A 581 22.39 4.78 -26.87
C ILE A 581 23.58 5.66 -27.28
N PRO A 582 24.77 5.47 -26.67
CA PRO A 582 25.94 6.25 -27.01
C PRO A 582 26.52 5.85 -28.37
N PRO A 583 27.30 6.72 -29.02
CA PRO A 583 27.78 6.51 -30.39
C PRO A 583 28.52 5.19 -30.62
N ASP A 584 29.32 4.73 -29.65
CA ASP A 584 30.07 3.47 -29.75
C ASP A 584 29.14 2.24 -29.75
N LEU A 585 28.05 2.30 -28.97
CA LEU A 585 27.07 1.23 -28.91
C LEU A 585 26.12 1.24 -30.12
N ASP A 586 25.75 2.43 -30.61
CA ASP A 586 25.03 2.59 -31.88
C ASP A 586 25.85 1.99 -33.03
N GLU A 587 27.17 2.26 -33.11
CA GLU A 587 28.07 1.65 -34.10
C GLU A 587 28.10 0.11 -33.98
N ALA A 588 28.19 -0.42 -32.75
CA ALA A 588 28.20 -1.86 -32.50
C ALA A 588 26.88 -2.53 -32.92
N PHE A 589 25.73 -1.90 -32.67
CA PHE A 589 24.43 -2.41 -33.14
C PHE A 589 24.30 -2.32 -34.66
N ARG A 590 24.76 -1.22 -35.30
CA ARG A 590 24.73 -1.05 -36.76
C ARG A 590 25.52 -2.11 -37.52
N ALA A 591 26.51 -2.74 -36.90
CA ALA A 591 27.23 -3.86 -37.50
C ALA A 591 26.31 -5.07 -37.83
N PHE A 592 25.14 -5.16 -37.19
CA PHE A 592 24.15 -6.23 -37.39
C PHE A 592 22.85 -5.76 -38.05
N ILE A 593 22.61 -4.44 -38.14
CA ILE A 593 21.33 -3.86 -38.57
C ILE A 593 21.45 -3.34 -39.99
N PRO A 594 20.47 -3.59 -40.87
CA PRO A 594 20.50 -3.06 -42.23
C PRO A 594 20.45 -1.52 -42.26
N PRO A 595 20.89 -0.85 -43.35
CA PRO A 595 20.98 0.62 -43.43
C PRO A 595 19.66 1.38 -43.19
N PHE A 596 18.52 0.71 -43.34
CA PHE A 596 17.18 1.26 -43.13
C PHE A 596 16.57 0.91 -41.77
N GLY A 597 17.26 0.14 -40.94
CA GLY A 597 16.92 -0.07 -39.53
C GLY A 597 17.43 1.07 -38.64
N ALA A 598 17.00 1.07 -37.38
CA ALA A 598 17.36 2.10 -36.41
C ALA A 598 18.13 1.50 -35.24
N ALA A 599 19.36 1.96 -34.99
CA ALA A 599 20.20 1.54 -33.87
C ALA A 599 20.02 2.44 -32.60
N GLY A 600 18.96 3.25 -32.57
CA GLY A 600 18.53 3.99 -31.38
C GLY A 600 17.83 3.08 -30.37
N ASN A 601 17.08 3.65 -29.42
CA ASN A 601 16.25 2.87 -28.51
C ASN A 601 14.78 3.27 -28.73
N PRO A 602 13.98 2.46 -29.42
CA PRO A 602 14.20 1.04 -29.76
C PRO A 602 15.26 0.73 -30.82
N VAL A 603 15.96 -0.39 -30.66
CA VAL A 603 16.82 -1.01 -31.66
C VAL A 603 15.94 -1.81 -32.63
N ASP A 604 15.63 -1.23 -33.79
CA ASP A 604 14.80 -1.86 -34.82
C ASP A 604 15.68 -2.59 -35.85
N ILE A 605 15.68 -3.92 -35.74
CA ILE A 605 16.42 -4.80 -36.65
C ILE A 605 15.68 -5.07 -37.95
N THR A 606 14.40 -4.69 -38.05
CA THR A 606 13.51 -4.93 -39.20
C THR A 606 13.13 -6.39 -39.45
N GLY A 607 11.89 -6.63 -39.91
CA GLY A 607 11.29 -7.97 -39.93
C GLY A 607 11.78 -8.90 -41.05
N GLY A 608 12.57 -8.36 -41.99
CA GLY A 608 13.17 -9.12 -43.09
C GLY A 608 14.51 -9.78 -42.74
N GLU A 609 15.06 -9.48 -41.56
CA GLU A 609 16.35 -10.00 -41.14
C GLU A 609 16.28 -11.47 -40.69
N PRO A 610 17.35 -12.25 -40.91
CA PRO A 610 17.44 -13.63 -40.48
C PRO A 610 17.45 -13.75 -38.94
N PRO A 611 17.10 -14.92 -38.37
CA PRO A 611 17.14 -15.16 -36.93
C PRO A 611 18.49 -14.80 -36.27
N SER A 612 19.60 -14.95 -36.99
CA SER A 612 20.94 -14.58 -36.51
C SER A 612 21.06 -13.12 -36.07
N THR A 613 20.26 -12.22 -36.64
CA THR A 613 20.27 -10.80 -36.29
C THR A 613 19.69 -10.58 -34.88
N TYR A 614 18.62 -11.28 -34.49
CA TYR A 614 18.15 -11.31 -33.10
C TYR A 614 19.24 -11.86 -32.18
N ARG A 615 19.88 -12.98 -32.55
CA ARG A 615 20.93 -13.60 -31.72
C ARG A 615 22.05 -12.63 -31.41
N ASN A 616 22.56 -11.95 -32.43
CA ASN A 616 23.71 -11.06 -32.29
C ASN A 616 23.36 -9.80 -31.49
N THR A 617 22.19 -9.20 -31.72
CA THR A 617 21.75 -8.00 -31.00
C THR A 617 21.39 -8.30 -29.55
N ILE A 618 20.73 -9.43 -29.26
CA ILE A 618 20.47 -9.88 -27.89
C ILE A 618 21.79 -10.18 -27.17
N ALA A 619 22.72 -10.89 -27.81
CA ALA A 619 24.04 -11.16 -27.22
C ALA A 619 24.81 -9.88 -26.91
N LEU A 620 24.79 -8.89 -27.82
CA LEU A 620 25.39 -7.57 -27.57
C LEU A 620 24.73 -6.89 -26.36
N GLY A 621 23.39 -6.86 -26.33
CA GLY A 621 22.60 -6.30 -25.25
C GLY A 621 22.88 -6.94 -23.88
N LEU A 622 23.04 -8.27 -23.85
CA LEU A 622 23.40 -9.01 -22.64
C LEU A 622 24.85 -8.78 -22.22
N SER A 623 25.78 -8.64 -23.17
CA SER A 623 27.21 -8.44 -22.87
C SER A 623 27.58 -7.05 -22.38
N ASP A 624 26.87 -5.99 -22.80
CA ASP A 624 27.25 -4.62 -22.47
C ASP A 624 26.83 -4.26 -21.03
N PRO A 625 27.76 -3.96 -20.11
CA PRO A 625 27.43 -3.72 -18.71
C PRO A 625 26.59 -2.45 -18.48
N ARG A 626 26.49 -1.54 -19.46
CA ARG A 626 25.66 -0.32 -19.38
C ARG A 626 24.18 -0.60 -19.54
N ILE A 627 23.81 -1.74 -20.13
CA ILE A 627 22.43 -2.18 -20.32
C ILE A 627 22.04 -3.08 -19.14
N HIS A 628 20.94 -2.77 -18.46
CA HIS A 628 20.53 -3.50 -17.26
C HIS A 628 19.37 -4.46 -17.49
N SER A 629 18.52 -4.21 -18.49
CA SER A 629 17.41 -5.09 -18.89
C SER A 629 17.14 -5.01 -20.39
N LEU A 630 16.59 -6.09 -20.95
CA LEU A 630 16.15 -6.15 -22.34
C LEU A 630 14.63 -6.36 -22.44
N ILE A 631 14.01 -5.64 -23.38
CA ILE A 631 12.64 -5.87 -23.81
C ILE A 631 12.70 -6.29 -25.28
N LEU A 632 12.16 -7.47 -25.58
CA LEU A 632 12.17 -8.05 -26.93
C LEU A 632 10.79 -7.88 -27.58
N GLY A 633 10.74 -7.16 -28.70
CA GLY A 633 9.56 -7.04 -29.55
C GLY A 633 9.65 -7.99 -30.74
N TYR A 634 8.85 -9.06 -30.73
CA TYR A 634 8.79 -10.00 -31.82
C TYR A 634 7.49 -9.82 -32.63
N TRP A 635 7.64 -9.88 -33.95
CA TRP A 635 6.54 -9.89 -34.89
C TRP A 635 6.69 -11.09 -35.83
N HIS A 636 5.61 -11.87 -35.99
CA HIS A 636 5.63 -13.05 -36.85
C HIS A 636 5.89 -12.66 -38.31
N THR A 637 7.04 -13.10 -38.83
CA THR A 637 7.37 -13.05 -40.25
C THR A 637 7.74 -14.46 -40.74
N ILE A 638 7.61 -14.69 -42.05
CA ILE A 638 7.99 -15.98 -42.65
C ILE A 638 9.49 -16.29 -42.50
N VAL A 639 10.32 -15.26 -42.30
CA VAL A 639 11.78 -15.38 -42.20
C VAL A 639 12.20 -15.94 -40.83
N THR A 640 11.52 -15.51 -39.77
CA THR A 640 11.80 -15.97 -38.40
C THR A 640 10.50 -16.49 -37.80
N PRO A 641 10.22 -17.81 -37.88
CA PRO A 641 9.05 -18.41 -37.25
C PRO A 641 9.03 -18.24 -35.72
N PRO A 642 7.86 -18.24 -35.06
CA PRO A 642 7.76 -17.93 -33.62
C PRO A 642 8.59 -18.86 -32.73
N MET A 643 8.60 -20.16 -33.01
CA MET A 643 9.39 -21.11 -32.22
C MET A 643 10.89 -20.99 -32.44
N VAL A 644 11.31 -20.66 -33.68
CA VAL A 644 12.72 -20.39 -33.98
C VAL A 644 13.21 -19.16 -33.20
N PHE A 645 12.38 -18.12 -33.09
CA PHE A 645 12.68 -16.99 -32.21
C PHE A 645 12.78 -17.43 -30.74
N ALA A 646 11.79 -18.18 -30.24
CA ALA A 646 11.76 -18.61 -28.84
C ALA A 646 13.01 -19.44 -28.46
N GLU A 647 13.33 -20.48 -29.23
CA GLU A 647 14.51 -21.34 -29.02
C GLU A 647 15.81 -20.53 -29.04
N LEU A 648 15.94 -19.62 -30.01
CA LEU A 648 17.10 -18.75 -30.13
C LEU A 648 17.28 -17.82 -28.92
N VAL A 649 16.20 -17.20 -28.44
CA VAL A 649 16.26 -16.34 -27.24
C VAL A 649 16.67 -17.18 -26.03
N VAL A 650 16.10 -18.38 -25.86
CA VAL A 650 16.49 -19.30 -24.78
C VAL A 650 17.97 -19.62 -24.84
N ASP A 651 18.47 -20.05 -26.00
CA ASP A 651 19.87 -20.41 -26.20
C ASP A 651 20.82 -19.27 -25.82
N VAL A 652 20.53 -18.04 -26.27
CA VAL A 652 21.37 -16.88 -25.99
C VAL A 652 21.30 -16.48 -24.52
N VAL A 653 20.11 -16.46 -23.92
CA VAL A 653 19.95 -16.10 -22.50
C VAL A 653 20.65 -17.13 -21.60
N GLU A 654 20.51 -18.42 -21.88
CA GLU A 654 21.20 -19.49 -21.14
C GLU A 654 22.72 -19.45 -21.33
N GLU A 655 23.22 -19.15 -22.55
CA GLU A 655 24.64 -18.93 -22.81
C GLU A 655 25.23 -17.85 -21.88
N PHE A 656 24.50 -16.74 -21.70
CA PHE A 656 24.93 -15.63 -20.86
C PHE A 656 24.73 -15.89 -19.37
N ARG A 657 23.65 -16.59 -18.97
CA ARG A 657 23.47 -17.07 -17.59
C ARG A 657 24.62 -17.98 -17.18
N ALA A 658 25.05 -18.89 -18.05
CA ALA A 658 26.20 -19.77 -17.80
C ALA A 658 27.54 -19.00 -17.64
N LYS A 659 27.64 -17.79 -18.19
CA LYS A 659 28.76 -16.86 -18.02
C LYS A 659 28.63 -15.97 -16.77
N GLY A 660 27.60 -16.16 -15.95
CA GLY A 660 27.32 -15.36 -14.75
C GLY A 660 26.65 -14.01 -15.03
N ILE A 661 26.13 -13.80 -16.25
CA ILE A 661 25.43 -12.57 -16.63
C ILE A 661 23.92 -12.80 -16.50
N HIS A 662 23.32 -12.17 -15.49
CA HIS A 662 21.89 -12.31 -15.19
C HIS A 662 21.20 -10.95 -15.33
N LYS A 663 20.65 -10.68 -16.53
CA LYS A 663 19.84 -9.50 -16.79
C LYS A 663 18.37 -9.88 -16.96
N PRO A 664 17.41 -9.05 -16.54
CA PRO A 664 16.01 -9.25 -16.86
C PRO A 664 15.80 -9.19 -18.37
N VAL A 665 15.07 -10.18 -18.90
CA VAL A 665 14.65 -10.22 -20.30
C VAL A 665 13.15 -10.52 -20.31
N VAL A 666 12.39 -9.64 -20.95
CA VAL A 666 10.95 -9.83 -21.19
C VAL A 666 10.65 -9.76 -22.69
N ALA A 667 9.60 -10.44 -23.14
CA ALA A 667 9.25 -10.50 -24.56
C ALA A 667 7.76 -10.25 -24.83
N SER A 668 7.49 -9.47 -25.87
CA SER A 668 6.17 -9.26 -26.46
C SER A 668 6.16 -9.92 -27.83
N LEU A 669 5.30 -10.92 -28.02
CA LEU A 669 5.18 -11.63 -29.29
C LEU A 669 3.84 -11.30 -29.96
N ALA A 670 3.88 -10.82 -31.19
CA ALA A 670 2.68 -10.57 -32.01
C ALA A 670 2.71 -11.44 -33.26
N GLY A 671 1.60 -12.06 -33.63
CA GLY A 671 1.57 -13.00 -34.76
C GLY A 671 0.25 -13.75 -34.91
N ASP A 672 0.33 -15.01 -35.35
CA ASP A 672 -0.81 -15.95 -35.36
C ASP A 672 -0.66 -16.92 -34.16
N VAL A 673 -1.58 -17.88 -33.99
CA VAL A 673 -1.69 -18.79 -32.82
C VAL A 673 -0.37 -19.44 -32.36
N GLU A 674 0.61 -19.59 -33.25
CA GLU A 674 1.96 -20.09 -32.94
C GLU A 674 2.73 -19.25 -31.91
N VAL A 675 2.40 -17.96 -31.76
CA VAL A 675 3.05 -17.11 -30.73
C VAL A 675 2.66 -17.48 -29.31
N GLU A 676 1.53 -18.16 -29.11
CA GLU A 676 1.11 -18.65 -27.79
C GLU A 676 2.05 -19.75 -27.30
N GLU A 677 2.36 -20.72 -28.16
CA GLU A 677 3.30 -21.81 -27.85
C GLU A 677 4.72 -21.28 -27.65
N ALA A 678 5.15 -20.34 -28.50
CA ALA A 678 6.44 -19.66 -28.36
C ALA A 678 6.58 -18.90 -27.03
N SER A 679 5.53 -18.17 -26.63
CA SER A 679 5.53 -17.45 -25.35
C SER A 679 5.59 -18.39 -24.15
N GLU A 680 4.84 -19.51 -24.18
CA GLU A 680 4.89 -20.52 -23.13
C GLU A 680 6.23 -21.29 -23.11
N HIS A 681 6.87 -21.48 -24.27
CA HIS A 681 8.23 -22.02 -24.35
C HIS A 681 9.23 -21.11 -23.64
N LEU A 682 9.19 -19.79 -23.91
CA LEU A 682 10.05 -18.80 -23.23
C LEU A 682 9.80 -18.81 -21.71
N TYR A 683 8.54 -18.85 -21.28
CA TYR A 683 8.17 -18.88 -19.86
C TYR A 683 8.75 -20.09 -19.12
N ARG A 684 8.70 -21.28 -19.73
CA ARG A 684 9.27 -22.51 -19.15
C ARG A 684 10.80 -22.44 -18.95
N HIS A 685 11.47 -21.57 -19.68
CA HIS A 685 12.92 -21.31 -19.57
C HIS A 685 13.23 -20.03 -18.78
N GLY A 686 12.25 -19.51 -18.02
CA GLY A 686 12.45 -18.36 -17.14
C GLY A 686 12.61 -17.03 -17.89
N ILE A 687 12.01 -16.89 -19.07
CA ILE A 687 11.90 -15.62 -19.81
C ILE A 687 10.42 -15.23 -19.84
N VAL A 688 10.09 -14.07 -19.25
CA VAL A 688 8.71 -13.59 -19.14
C VAL A 688 8.23 -13.13 -20.51
N ALA A 689 7.29 -13.86 -21.13
CA ALA A 689 6.89 -13.61 -22.52
C ALA A 689 5.37 -13.70 -22.71
N TYR A 690 4.79 -12.75 -23.44
CA TYR A 690 3.34 -12.71 -23.65
C TYR A 690 2.97 -12.64 -25.13
N PRO A 691 1.94 -13.40 -25.57
CA PRO A 691 1.39 -13.25 -26.90
C PRO A 691 0.39 -12.09 -26.94
N TYR A 692 0.35 -11.36 -28.05
CA TYR A 692 -0.66 -10.34 -28.38
C TYR A 692 -0.73 -9.11 -27.45
N THR A 693 0.35 -8.79 -26.74
CA THR A 693 0.40 -7.60 -25.88
C THR A 693 1.82 -7.08 -25.72
N THR A 694 1.96 -5.76 -25.80
CA THR A 694 3.23 -5.06 -25.54
C THR A 694 3.33 -4.60 -24.09
N GLU A 695 2.19 -4.37 -23.45
CA GLU A 695 2.05 -3.74 -22.15
C GLU A 695 2.38 -4.72 -21.02
N LYS A 696 1.87 -5.96 -21.09
CA LYS A 696 2.06 -6.95 -20.00
C LYS A 696 3.51 -7.29 -19.67
N PRO A 697 4.39 -7.66 -20.63
CA PRO A 697 5.78 -7.96 -20.31
C PRO A 697 6.50 -6.76 -19.69
N VAL A 698 6.21 -5.56 -20.19
CA VAL A 698 6.77 -4.30 -19.67
C VAL A 698 6.22 -3.96 -18.29
N ALA A 699 4.94 -4.24 -18.01
CA ALA A 699 4.32 -4.03 -16.71
C ALA A 699 4.91 -4.94 -15.62
N VAL A 700 5.20 -6.21 -15.95
CA VAL A 700 5.89 -7.14 -15.05
C VAL A 700 7.32 -6.65 -14.77
N LEU A 701 8.05 -6.23 -15.81
CA LEU A 701 9.39 -5.64 -15.65
C LEU A 701 9.35 -4.36 -14.80
N GLY A 702 8.39 -3.48 -15.07
CA GLY A 702 8.11 -2.27 -14.31
C GLY A 702 7.87 -2.55 -12.83
N ALA A 703 7.07 -3.58 -12.52
CA ALA A 703 6.83 -4.02 -11.15
C ALA A 703 8.13 -4.49 -10.47
N LYS A 704 8.98 -5.24 -11.17
CA LYS A 704 10.31 -5.65 -10.67
C LYS A 704 11.20 -4.44 -10.38
N TYR A 705 11.22 -3.43 -11.26
CA TYR A 705 11.97 -2.18 -11.05
C TYR A 705 11.44 -1.37 -9.88
N ARG A 706 10.11 -1.25 -9.73
CA ARG A 706 9.49 -0.57 -8.57
C ARG A 706 9.92 -1.20 -7.26
N TRP A 707 9.89 -2.53 -7.17
CA TRP A 707 10.41 -3.25 -6.01
C TRP A 707 11.90 -2.99 -5.79
N ALA A 708 12.74 -3.18 -6.82
CA ALA A 708 14.19 -3.01 -6.72
C ALA A 708 14.58 -1.60 -6.25
N ARG A 709 13.90 -0.54 -6.74
CA ARG A 709 14.07 0.84 -6.26
C ARG A 709 13.71 0.96 -4.78
N SER A 710 12.53 0.50 -4.40
CA SER A 710 12.06 0.59 -3.00
C SER A 710 12.93 -0.21 -2.02
N ALA A 711 13.52 -1.31 -2.49
CA ALA A 711 14.43 -2.16 -1.73
C ALA A 711 15.86 -1.60 -1.66
N GLY A 712 16.20 -0.56 -2.45
CA GLY A 712 17.55 -0.01 -2.53
C GLY A 712 18.53 -0.95 -3.26
N LEU A 713 18.03 -1.76 -4.20
CA LEU A 713 18.81 -2.79 -4.89
C LEU A 713 19.30 -2.38 -6.28
N LEU A 714 18.87 -1.23 -6.81
CA LEU A 714 19.45 -0.69 -8.04
C LEU A 714 20.82 -0.09 -7.74
N GLY A 715 21.86 -0.58 -8.42
CA GLY A 715 23.20 -0.04 -8.32
C GLY A 715 23.25 1.39 -8.87
N GLY A 716 23.71 2.33 -8.03
CA GLY A 716 23.94 3.73 -8.41
C GLY A 716 22.70 4.62 -8.32
N GLN A 717 22.54 5.33 -7.20
CA GLN A 717 21.96 6.67 -7.29
C GLN A 717 22.92 7.51 -8.14
N PRO A 718 22.48 8.19 -9.21
CA PRO A 718 23.04 9.48 -9.51
C PRO A 718 22.54 10.41 -8.40
N ASP A 719 23.44 10.81 -7.51
CA ASP A 719 23.23 12.01 -6.72
C ASP A 719 22.77 13.15 -7.66
N GLY A 720 21.55 13.64 -7.45
CA GLY A 720 21.04 14.89 -7.99
C GLY A 720 20.45 14.86 -9.41
N ARG A 721 19.12 14.92 -9.48
CA ARG A 721 18.38 15.88 -10.33
C ARG A 721 17.07 16.27 -9.66
#